data_AF-A0A932X312-F1
#
_entry.id   AF-A0A932X312-F1
#
_cell.length_a   1.000
_cell.length_b   1.000
_cell.length_c   1.000
_cell.angle_alpha   90.00
_cell.angle_beta   90.00
_cell.angle_gamma   90.00
#
_symmetry.space_group_name_H-M   'P 1'
#
loop_
_entity.id
_entity.type
_entity.pdbx_description
1 polymer ?
#
loop_
_entity_poly.entity_id
_entity_poly.type
_entity_poly.pdbx_seq_one_letter_code
_entity_poly.pdbx_strand_id
1 'polypeptide(L)'
;MAAILAAFLLLACQPRARAAGGTKWALLVGVEAYENEQISRLKFTLNDVKVLADTLTNIAGFPAGNVRVMTSDMKGTGDYPTNLNVLAALETLAERIQPEDTFLFYFSGHGFIRKESTQEQHFLGTVNVDPRSIRFLEMTSISLATLRDVMKKVRALQTIFILDACRNDPEAGRGDADNKMTGDFKSVVIRAASGYDRRTGLSGSGILFACSEGQRAYEWSAKEHGVFTFYLIEGMKEGARGDRGQLTLPGLANYVQVKVAEWGDREGKQQIPDYQTTGRAMIELIPPGTQPQKVKVAVQSQPDGAEVWVDGQNTGARTNCEIELEPGRTYRIETRKPGFLPEQTQVAVQAGQTPQLELLTLDPEPAPIPTPTPTPTPIPVPQIPVPAVARLKVDSNPAGAEVWVEGKVRGETPIEVPLAASAVIECEVELRKPGFLPKQIYATLAPGALVDLGTVSLKPEPGGPPPVTGPVRVKVRIETEPQGAQVILEGKTLGITPCDVDLDASAAPTDYTVQLRRVGFHSREVTIPIKRGGSAPALGLLRLESEPFTDDSEMVRVDGGAFIMGSGDDRRNPDDNVACRGSLGTFFIDKLEVTVAQYARFLNHVQLTADRAGRDYLKLDGHPQLELMDGVWQPKPGMDRLPVTSVSWYGALAYTRALGKRLPTEAEWEKAARGASGLTYPWGSSWTPGRANVATGDPHSGLAPVGSFGSSASLYGCLDLVGNAAEWTNTRYKPIQWGAFYDPDDGREDTGVPGNRVVRGGSFRSRPEEATPVRRPHYPPESCLAEVGFRCAKSAD
;
A
#
# COMPACT_ATOMS: atom_id res chain seq x y z
N MET A 1 34.49 -8.44 30.54
CA MET A 1 33.78 -7.67 29.49
C MET A 1 34.15 -8.19 28.09
N ALA A 2 34.03 -9.50 27.86
CA ALA A 2 34.33 -10.14 26.56
C ALA A 2 33.36 -11.30 26.23
N ALA A 3 32.23 -11.40 26.95
CA ALA A 3 31.29 -12.51 26.83
C ALA A 3 29.87 -12.08 26.39
N ILE A 4 29.62 -10.79 26.13
CA ILE A 4 28.29 -10.27 25.76
C ILE A 4 28.18 -9.92 24.26
N LEU A 5 29.30 -9.88 23.51
CA LEU A 5 29.26 -9.61 22.07
C LEU A 5 29.02 -10.85 21.17
N ALA A 6 28.91 -12.06 21.73
CA ALA A 6 28.71 -13.29 20.94
C ALA A 6 27.24 -13.71 20.79
N ALA A 7 26.29 -13.05 21.48
CA ALA A 7 24.89 -13.47 21.51
C ALA A 7 23.97 -12.79 20.47
N PHE A 8 24.45 -11.80 19.70
CA PHE A 8 23.63 -11.09 18.69
C PHE A 8 24.05 -11.33 17.23
N LEU A 9 24.97 -12.26 16.97
CA LEU A 9 25.44 -12.60 15.61
C LEU A 9 25.10 -14.03 15.15
N LEU A 10 24.16 -14.71 15.84
CA LEU A 10 23.78 -16.11 15.55
C LEU A 10 22.26 -16.32 15.37
N LEU A 11 21.52 -15.31 14.89
CA LEU A 11 20.12 -15.45 14.45
C LEU A 11 19.87 -15.03 13.00
N ALA A 12 20.94 -14.81 12.22
CA ALA A 12 20.87 -14.55 10.78
C ALA A 12 21.84 -15.45 10.02
N CYS A 13 21.56 -16.75 10.03
CA CYS A 13 21.98 -17.76 9.04
C CYS A 13 21.77 -19.15 9.65
N GLN A 14 20.51 -19.59 9.73
CA GLN A 14 20.28 -21.01 9.59
C GLN A 14 20.17 -21.29 8.08
N PRO A 15 21.00 -22.17 7.50
CA PRO A 15 20.72 -22.67 6.18
C PRO A 15 19.38 -23.38 6.27
N ARG A 16 18.35 -22.84 5.60
CA ARG A 16 17.11 -23.59 5.35
C ARG A 16 17.55 -24.92 4.75
N ALA A 17 17.25 -26.01 5.45
CA ALA A 17 17.42 -27.35 4.93
C ALA A 17 16.68 -27.41 3.58
N ARG A 18 17.44 -27.38 2.49
CA ARG A 18 16.93 -27.25 1.13
C ARG A 18 16.49 -28.64 0.70
N ALA A 19 15.19 -28.84 0.56
CA ALA A 19 14.64 -30.05 -0.03
C ALA A 19 15.21 -30.21 -1.45
N ALA A 20 15.53 -31.43 -1.85
CA ALA A 20 16.02 -31.74 -3.19
C ALA A 20 14.90 -31.56 -4.22
N GLY A 21 14.83 -30.39 -4.85
CA GLY A 21 13.85 -30.04 -5.90
C GLY A 21 13.64 -28.52 -5.96
N GLY A 22 13.58 -27.93 -7.16
CA GLY A 22 13.29 -26.49 -7.33
C GLY A 22 11.85 -26.13 -6.96
N THR A 23 11.57 -24.84 -6.78
CA THR A 23 10.25 -24.33 -6.39
C THR A 23 9.30 -24.31 -7.59
N LYS A 24 8.02 -24.61 -7.37
CA LYS A 24 6.98 -24.55 -8.41
C LYS A 24 6.18 -23.25 -8.30
N TRP A 25 5.90 -22.63 -9.45
CA TRP A 25 5.21 -21.34 -9.58
C TRP A 25 4.13 -21.44 -10.65
N ALA A 26 2.95 -20.86 -10.41
CA ALA A 26 1.90 -20.81 -11.41
C ALA A 26 1.22 -19.44 -11.48
N LEU A 27 0.88 -19.01 -12.69
CA LEU A 27 -0.03 -17.90 -12.94
C LEU A 27 -1.20 -18.40 -13.79
N LEU A 28 -2.41 -18.28 -13.25
CA LEU A 28 -3.64 -18.78 -13.87
C LEU A 28 -4.58 -17.61 -14.13
N VAL A 29 -4.94 -17.40 -15.40
CA VAL A 29 -5.75 -16.26 -15.84
C VAL A 29 -7.05 -16.78 -16.44
N GLY A 30 -8.20 -16.31 -15.92
CA GLY A 30 -9.53 -16.72 -16.36
C GLY A 30 -10.41 -15.52 -16.67
N VAL A 31 -10.77 -15.35 -17.93
CA VAL A 31 -11.56 -14.22 -18.39
C VAL A 31 -12.93 -14.72 -18.84
N GLU A 32 -13.94 -14.48 -18.02
CA GLU A 32 -15.33 -14.88 -18.32
C GLU A 32 -16.14 -13.70 -18.85
N ALA A 33 -16.02 -12.57 -18.16
CA ALA A 33 -16.72 -11.33 -18.48
C ALA A 33 -15.73 -10.28 -19.00
N TYR A 34 -16.16 -9.59 -20.06
CA TYR A 34 -15.40 -8.56 -20.75
C TYR A 34 -16.05 -7.19 -20.53
N GLU A 35 -15.23 -6.14 -20.45
CA GLU A 35 -15.68 -4.76 -20.35
C GLU A 35 -16.31 -4.28 -21.67
N ASN A 36 -15.82 -4.79 -22.79
CA ASN A 36 -16.43 -4.55 -24.09
C ASN A 36 -17.64 -5.48 -24.28
N GLU A 37 -18.83 -4.88 -24.28
CA GLU A 37 -20.11 -5.57 -24.45
C GLU A 37 -20.25 -6.30 -25.80
N GLN A 38 -19.43 -5.98 -26.80
CA GLN A 38 -19.41 -6.66 -28.10
C GLN A 38 -18.81 -8.07 -28.01
N ILE A 39 -18.09 -8.37 -26.93
CA ILE A 39 -17.46 -9.67 -26.73
C ILE A 39 -18.40 -10.56 -25.93
N SER A 40 -18.74 -11.71 -26.51
CA SER A 40 -19.60 -12.68 -25.83
C SER A 40 -18.99 -13.15 -24.51
N ARG A 41 -19.80 -13.13 -23.45
CA ARG A 41 -19.43 -13.69 -22.15
C ARG A 41 -19.26 -15.21 -22.24
N LEU A 42 -18.23 -15.74 -21.59
CA LEU A 42 -18.05 -17.18 -21.36
C LEU A 42 -18.79 -17.57 -20.06
N LYS A 43 -18.79 -18.85 -19.69
CA LYS A 43 -19.57 -19.37 -18.56
C LYS A 43 -18.74 -20.04 -17.49
N PHE A 44 -17.61 -20.65 -17.85
CA PHE A 44 -16.90 -21.56 -16.93
C PHE A 44 -15.42 -21.25 -16.72
N THR A 45 -14.88 -20.19 -17.32
CA THR A 45 -13.44 -19.89 -17.21
C THR A 45 -12.99 -19.58 -15.78
N LEU A 46 -13.88 -18.99 -14.96
CA LEU A 46 -13.63 -18.81 -13.52
C LEU A 46 -13.51 -20.14 -12.79
N ASN A 47 -14.43 -21.09 -13.07
CA ASN A 47 -14.42 -22.40 -12.45
C ASN A 47 -13.21 -23.23 -12.91
N ASP A 48 -12.89 -23.18 -14.21
CA ASP A 48 -11.71 -23.79 -14.81
C ASP A 48 -10.43 -23.38 -14.07
N VAL A 49 -10.22 -22.07 -13.88
CA VAL A 49 -9.04 -21.55 -13.17
C VAL A 49 -9.02 -21.96 -11.70
N LYS A 50 -10.14 -21.86 -11.00
CA LYS A 50 -10.24 -22.19 -9.56
C LYS A 50 -9.93 -23.68 -9.32
N VAL A 51 -10.57 -24.58 -10.07
CA VAL A 51 -10.36 -26.03 -9.92
C VAL A 51 -8.96 -26.45 -10.40
N LEU A 52 -8.41 -25.77 -11.41
CA LEU A 52 -7.03 -26.01 -11.82
C LEU A 52 -6.03 -25.56 -10.75
N ALA A 53 -6.25 -24.41 -10.09
CA ALA A 53 -5.43 -23.95 -8.97
C ALA A 53 -5.38 -25.01 -7.85
N ASP A 54 -6.55 -25.50 -7.45
CA ASP A 54 -6.67 -26.56 -6.45
C ASP A 54 -5.98 -27.84 -6.90
N THR A 55 -6.09 -28.21 -8.17
CA THR A 55 -5.42 -29.38 -8.73
C THR A 55 -3.90 -29.22 -8.71
N LEU A 56 -3.39 -28.04 -9.06
CA LEU A 56 -1.95 -27.77 -9.01
C LEU A 56 -1.39 -27.83 -7.59
N THR A 57 -2.13 -27.29 -6.62
CA THR A 57 -1.72 -27.31 -5.22
C THR A 57 -1.83 -28.70 -4.62
N ASN A 58 -2.97 -29.37 -4.77
CA ASN A 58 -3.28 -30.62 -4.06
C ASN A 58 -2.73 -31.88 -4.73
N ILE A 59 -2.42 -31.80 -6.03
CA ILE A 59 -2.02 -32.97 -6.84
C ILE A 59 -0.63 -32.76 -7.45
N ALA A 60 -0.33 -31.58 -7.99
CA ALA A 60 0.96 -31.28 -8.61
C ALA A 60 2.00 -30.62 -7.67
N GLY A 61 1.64 -30.39 -6.40
CA GLY A 61 2.57 -29.93 -5.36
C GLY A 61 3.08 -28.50 -5.56
N PHE A 62 2.27 -27.64 -6.18
CA PHE A 62 2.56 -26.21 -6.26
C PHE A 62 2.23 -25.57 -4.90
N PRO A 63 3.16 -24.88 -4.22
CA PRO A 63 2.84 -24.18 -2.99
C PRO A 63 1.70 -23.18 -3.21
N ALA A 64 0.68 -23.18 -2.35
CA ALA A 64 -0.49 -22.31 -2.51
C ALA A 64 -0.11 -20.81 -2.64
N GLY A 65 0.91 -20.36 -1.88
CA GLY A 65 1.44 -18.99 -1.98
C GLY A 65 2.18 -18.66 -3.29
N ASN A 66 2.42 -19.67 -4.14
CA ASN A 66 3.09 -19.54 -5.43
C ASN A 66 2.15 -19.80 -6.61
N VAL A 67 0.86 -20.06 -6.36
CA VAL A 67 -0.19 -20.17 -7.38
C VAL A 67 -1.00 -18.87 -7.36
N ARG A 68 -0.77 -17.99 -8.32
CA ARG A 68 -1.51 -16.73 -8.46
C ARG A 68 -2.68 -16.92 -9.41
N VAL A 69 -3.88 -16.60 -8.92
CA VAL A 69 -5.14 -16.68 -9.68
C VAL A 69 -5.60 -15.26 -10.02
N MET A 70 -5.92 -15.01 -11.29
CA MET A 70 -6.45 -13.75 -11.79
C MET A 70 -7.73 -14.00 -12.59
N THR A 71 -8.88 -13.55 -12.08
CA THR A 71 -10.19 -13.84 -12.70
C THR A 71 -11.06 -12.60 -12.88
N SER A 72 -11.95 -12.62 -13.87
CA SER A 72 -12.79 -11.45 -14.21
C SER A 72 -13.81 -11.06 -13.13
N ASP A 73 -14.04 -11.86 -12.08
CA ASP A 73 -14.81 -11.49 -10.88
C ASP A 73 -14.00 -10.64 -9.89
N MET A 74 -12.69 -10.50 -10.06
CA MET A 74 -11.81 -9.76 -9.14
C MET A 74 -11.72 -8.26 -9.44
N LYS A 75 -12.78 -7.65 -9.98
CA LYS A 75 -12.79 -6.24 -10.37
C LYS A 75 -12.47 -5.33 -9.18
N GLY A 76 -11.56 -4.38 -9.39
CA GLY A 76 -11.08 -3.46 -8.34
C GLY A 76 -9.87 -3.97 -7.55
N THR A 77 -9.33 -5.15 -7.86
CA THR A 77 -8.09 -5.67 -7.27
C THR A 77 -6.94 -5.69 -8.28
N GLY A 78 -5.70 -5.87 -7.79
CA GLY A 78 -4.53 -6.09 -8.65
C GLY A 78 -4.54 -7.43 -9.41
N ASP A 79 -5.50 -8.29 -9.14
CA ASP A 79 -5.70 -9.59 -9.80
C ASP A 79 -6.83 -9.56 -10.83
N TYR A 80 -7.45 -8.39 -11.07
CA TYR A 80 -8.36 -8.21 -12.20
C TYR A 80 -7.57 -8.32 -13.53
N PRO A 81 -7.88 -9.29 -14.42
CA PRO A 81 -6.99 -9.65 -15.51
C PRO A 81 -7.10 -8.72 -16.72
N THR A 82 -6.69 -7.47 -16.55
CA THR A 82 -6.34 -6.55 -17.64
C THR A 82 -5.00 -6.95 -18.26
N ASN A 83 -4.74 -6.56 -19.51
CA ASN A 83 -3.45 -6.82 -20.14
C ASN A 83 -2.26 -6.31 -19.31
N LEU A 84 -2.39 -5.12 -18.70
CA LEU A 84 -1.34 -4.56 -17.84
C LEU A 84 -1.13 -5.39 -16.57
N ASN A 85 -2.20 -5.77 -15.87
CA ASN A 85 -2.09 -6.52 -14.63
C ASN A 85 -1.49 -7.92 -14.84
N VAL A 86 -1.89 -8.60 -15.92
CA VAL A 86 -1.34 -9.92 -16.24
C VAL A 86 0.13 -9.82 -16.63
N LEU A 87 0.52 -8.81 -17.43
CA LEU A 87 1.94 -8.57 -17.76
C LEU A 87 2.77 -8.22 -16.52
N ALA A 88 2.26 -7.36 -15.64
CA ALA A 88 2.93 -7.02 -14.38
C ALA A 88 3.10 -8.25 -13.47
N ALA A 89 2.09 -9.13 -13.41
CA ALA A 89 2.16 -10.39 -12.67
C ALA A 89 3.23 -11.33 -13.25
N LEU A 90 3.30 -11.45 -14.58
CA LEU A 90 4.33 -12.25 -15.26
C LEU A 90 5.74 -11.69 -15.01
N GLU A 91 5.93 -10.36 -15.09
CA GLU A 91 7.24 -9.73 -14.85
C GLU A 91 7.68 -9.89 -13.38
N THR A 92 6.78 -9.69 -12.43
CA THR A 92 7.07 -9.88 -11.00
C THR A 92 7.44 -11.34 -10.69
N LEU A 93 6.77 -12.31 -11.33
CA LEU A 93 7.12 -13.73 -11.19
C LEU A 93 8.48 -14.04 -11.83
N ALA A 94 8.76 -13.49 -13.01
CA ALA A 94 10.03 -13.70 -13.71
C ALA A 94 11.26 -13.28 -12.88
N GLU A 95 11.15 -12.24 -12.06
CA GLU A 95 12.21 -11.79 -11.15
C GLU A 95 12.48 -12.76 -9.99
N ARG A 96 11.44 -13.47 -9.53
CA ARG A 96 11.50 -14.36 -8.38
C ARG A 96 11.95 -15.78 -8.73
N ILE A 97 11.59 -16.24 -9.93
CA ILE A 97 11.85 -17.59 -10.43
C ILE A 97 13.37 -17.83 -10.60
N GLN A 98 13.85 -18.92 -10.00
CA GLN A 98 15.26 -19.34 -10.08
C GLN A 98 15.50 -20.40 -11.16
N PRO A 99 16.76 -20.63 -11.59
CA PRO A 99 17.10 -21.59 -12.63
C PRO A 99 16.68 -23.04 -12.39
N GLU A 100 16.49 -23.45 -11.13
CA GLU A 100 16.03 -24.79 -10.75
C GLU A 100 14.50 -24.93 -10.71
N ASP A 101 13.77 -23.82 -10.78
CA ASP A 101 12.32 -23.77 -10.54
C ASP A 101 11.51 -24.29 -11.74
N THR A 102 10.23 -24.58 -11.49
CA THR A 102 9.21 -24.88 -12.51
C THR A 102 8.20 -23.73 -12.57
N PHE A 103 7.88 -23.25 -13.78
CA PHE A 103 6.85 -22.24 -13.99
C PHE A 103 5.74 -22.73 -14.92
N LEU A 104 4.48 -22.51 -14.53
CA LEU A 104 3.29 -22.81 -15.33
C LEU A 104 2.47 -21.55 -15.57
N PHE A 105 2.16 -21.26 -16.82
CA PHE A 105 1.21 -20.23 -17.23
C PHE A 105 -0.04 -20.87 -17.84
N TYR A 106 -1.20 -20.56 -17.28
CA TYR A 106 -2.49 -20.99 -17.80
C TYR A 106 -3.35 -19.78 -18.15
N PHE A 107 -3.99 -19.82 -19.31
CA PHE A 107 -4.95 -18.80 -19.74
C PHE A 107 -6.23 -19.46 -20.26
N SER A 108 -7.40 -19.00 -19.80
CA SER A 108 -8.72 -19.37 -20.29
C SER A 108 -9.54 -18.14 -20.63
N GLY A 109 -10.00 -18.04 -21.88
CA GLY A 109 -10.72 -16.87 -22.41
C GLY A 109 -10.81 -16.85 -23.93
N HIS A 110 -11.34 -15.78 -24.51
CA HIS A 110 -11.27 -15.55 -25.96
C HIS A 110 -9.85 -15.28 -26.42
N GLY A 111 -9.51 -15.81 -27.59
CA GLY A 111 -8.31 -15.44 -28.34
C GLY A 111 -8.69 -14.77 -29.65
N PHE A 112 -7.82 -13.89 -30.14
CA PHE A 112 -8.04 -13.11 -31.36
C PHE A 112 -6.89 -13.34 -32.33
N ILE A 113 -7.21 -13.35 -33.64
CA ILE A 113 -6.23 -13.39 -34.72
C ILE A 113 -6.46 -12.21 -35.66
N ARG A 114 -5.39 -11.50 -36.02
CA ARG A 114 -5.40 -10.49 -37.08
C ARG A 114 -4.26 -10.75 -38.07
N LYS A 115 -4.56 -10.60 -39.36
CA LYS A 115 -3.59 -10.61 -40.44
C LYS A 115 -3.19 -9.18 -40.76
N GLU A 116 -1.91 -8.88 -40.66
CA GLU A 116 -1.34 -7.65 -41.21
C GLU A 116 -0.28 -8.04 -42.24
N SER A 117 -0.53 -7.71 -43.51
CA SER A 117 0.29 -8.16 -44.65
C SER A 117 0.39 -9.70 -44.77
N THR A 118 1.60 -10.27 -44.88
CA THR A 118 1.86 -11.72 -44.95
C THR A 118 2.03 -12.37 -43.57
N GLN A 119 1.93 -11.61 -42.47
CA GLN A 119 2.14 -12.13 -41.10
C GLN A 119 0.86 -12.11 -40.27
N GLU A 120 0.62 -13.22 -39.57
CA GLU A 120 -0.50 -13.40 -38.64
C GLU A 120 -0.06 -13.10 -37.20
N GLN A 121 -0.89 -12.34 -36.47
CA GLN A 121 -0.69 -12.04 -35.06
C GLN A 121 -1.79 -12.65 -34.21
N HIS A 122 -1.41 -13.18 -33.04
CA HIS A 122 -2.30 -13.87 -32.11
C HIS A 122 -2.31 -13.16 -30.75
N PHE A 123 -3.49 -13.07 -30.15
CA PHE A 123 -3.74 -12.32 -28.93
C PHE A 123 -4.59 -13.12 -27.93
N LEU A 124 -4.26 -13.02 -26.64
CA LEU A 124 -5.06 -13.53 -25.54
C LEU A 124 -5.93 -12.39 -25.00
N GLY A 125 -7.25 -12.55 -25.09
CA GLY A 125 -8.23 -11.52 -24.74
C GLY A 125 -8.38 -11.32 -23.24
N THR A 126 -7.84 -10.23 -22.72
CA THR A 126 -8.04 -9.79 -21.32
C THR A 126 -9.37 -9.06 -21.12
N VAL A 127 -9.76 -8.79 -19.87
CA VAL A 127 -11.07 -8.19 -19.55
C VAL A 127 -11.36 -6.90 -20.30
N ASN A 128 -10.32 -6.09 -20.55
CA ASN A 128 -10.39 -4.79 -21.22
C ASN A 128 -10.19 -4.87 -22.75
N VAL A 129 -10.22 -6.06 -23.35
CA VAL A 129 -9.87 -6.25 -24.76
C VAL A 129 -10.83 -5.53 -25.70
N ASP A 130 -10.24 -4.88 -26.69
CA ASP A 130 -10.92 -4.13 -27.73
C ASP A 130 -10.50 -4.68 -29.12
N PRO A 131 -11.37 -5.46 -29.77
CA PRO A 131 -11.05 -6.14 -31.02
C PRO A 131 -11.15 -5.27 -32.27
N ARG A 132 -11.59 -3.99 -32.16
CA ARG A 132 -11.95 -3.13 -33.30
C ARG A 132 -10.82 -2.91 -34.31
N SER A 133 -9.56 -3.04 -33.89
CA SER A 133 -8.41 -3.02 -34.79
C SER A 133 -7.23 -3.79 -34.20
N ILE A 134 -6.25 -4.14 -35.03
CA ILE A 134 -5.01 -4.77 -34.57
C ILE A 134 -4.28 -3.91 -33.53
N ARG A 135 -4.28 -2.58 -33.72
CA ARG A 135 -3.67 -1.62 -32.79
C ARG A 135 -4.37 -1.62 -31.43
N PHE A 136 -5.69 -1.73 -31.41
CA PHE A 136 -6.44 -1.85 -30.16
C PHE A 136 -6.16 -3.18 -29.47
N LEU A 137 -6.11 -4.28 -30.23
CA LEU A 137 -5.72 -5.58 -29.69
C LEU A 137 -4.32 -5.53 -29.05
N GLU A 138 -3.32 -4.98 -29.72
CA GLU A 138 -1.96 -4.82 -29.15
C GLU A 138 -1.94 -4.09 -27.80
N MET A 139 -2.83 -3.09 -27.62
CA MET A 139 -2.90 -2.27 -26.42
C MET A 139 -3.77 -2.83 -25.30
N THR A 140 -4.69 -3.74 -25.62
CA THR A 140 -5.77 -4.15 -24.71
C THR A 140 -5.84 -5.66 -24.49
N SER A 141 -4.95 -6.42 -25.12
CA SER A 141 -4.81 -7.86 -24.99
C SER A 141 -3.35 -8.24 -24.78
N ILE A 142 -3.05 -9.52 -24.59
CA ILE A 142 -1.68 -10.00 -24.50
C ILE A 142 -1.32 -10.65 -25.82
N SER A 143 -0.50 -9.97 -26.62
CA SER A 143 0.05 -10.60 -27.82
C SER A 143 0.95 -11.77 -27.44
N LEU A 144 0.92 -12.83 -28.23
CA LEU A 144 1.82 -13.96 -28.02
C LEU A 144 3.31 -13.57 -28.20
N ALA A 145 3.60 -12.50 -28.96
CA ALA A 145 4.95 -11.94 -29.08
C ALA A 145 5.41 -11.26 -27.78
N THR A 146 4.53 -10.50 -27.12
CA THR A 146 4.78 -9.89 -25.81
C THR A 146 4.99 -10.96 -24.76
N LEU A 147 4.14 -12.00 -24.76
CA LEU A 147 4.29 -13.14 -23.85
C LEU A 147 5.67 -13.78 -24.03
N ARG A 148 6.10 -14.04 -25.27
CA ARG A 148 7.46 -14.54 -25.57
C ARG A 148 8.56 -13.65 -25.00
N ASP A 149 8.45 -12.33 -25.10
CA ASP A 149 9.50 -11.42 -24.66
C ASP A 149 9.60 -11.33 -23.14
N VAL A 150 8.47 -11.40 -22.42
CA VAL A 150 8.47 -11.60 -20.97
C VAL A 150 9.12 -12.95 -20.62
N MET A 151 8.85 -13.98 -21.41
CA MET A 151 9.40 -15.33 -21.15
C MET A 151 10.91 -15.45 -21.30
N LYS A 152 11.56 -14.62 -22.12
CA LYS A 152 13.03 -14.56 -22.16
C LYS A 152 13.66 -14.19 -20.81
N LYS A 153 12.88 -13.55 -19.92
CA LYS A 153 13.33 -13.15 -18.58
C LYS A 153 13.14 -14.27 -17.55
N VAL A 154 12.26 -15.23 -17.79
CA VAL A 154 11.99 -16.34 -16.86
C VAL A 154 13.11 -17.38 -16.96
N ARG A 155 13.82 -17.61 -15.86
CA ARG A 155 15.01 -18.48 -15.83
C ARG A 155 14.72 -19.95 -15.49
N ALA A 156 13.46 -20.33 -15.24
CA ALA A 156 13.05 -21.67 -14.80
C ALA A 156 13.68 -22.83 -15.60
N LEU A 157 14.01 -23.92 -14.93
CA LEU A 157 14.45 -25.18 -15.55
C LEU A 157 13.38 -25.74 -16.49
N GLN A 158 12.12 -25.56 -16.09
CA GLN A 158 10.95 -26.02 -16.81
C GLN A 158 9.88 -24.94 -16.91
N THR A 159 9.35 -24.75 -18.12
CA THR A 159 8.28 -23.81 -18.41
C THR A 159 7.13 -24.48 -19.16
N ILE A 160 5.91 -24.36 -18.63
CA ILE A 160 4.71 -25.01 -19.18
C ILE A 160 3.67 -23.94 -19.51
N PHE A 161 3.16 -23.97 -20.73
CA PHE A 161 2.09 -23.09 -21.20
C PHE A 161 0.85 -23.91 -21.51
N ILE A 162 -0.28 -23.47 -21.01
CA ILE A 162 -1.58 -24.10 -21.27
C ILE A 162 -2.56 -22.99 -21.66
N LEU A 163 -2.98 -23.00 -22.92
CA LEU A 163 -3.82 -21.94 -23.48
C LEU A 163 -5.17 -22.52 -23.91
N ASP A 164 -6.18 -22.30 -23.07
CA ASP A 164 -7.59 -22.62 -23.32
C ASP A 164 -8.32 -21.42 -23.93
N ALA A 165 -7.90 -21.06 -25.15
CA ALA A 165 -8.49 -19.96 -25.90
C ALA A 165 -8.76 -20.37 -27.34
N CYS A 166 -9.92 -19.96 -27.86
CA CYS A 166 -10.22 -20.07 -29.28
C CYS A 166 -9.26 -19.23 -30.11
N ARG A 167 -9.00 -19.65 -31.36
CA ARG A 167 -8.13 -18.94 -32.30
C ARG A 167 -8.91 -18.24 -33.42
N ASN A 168 -10.22 -18.07 -33.30
CA ASN A 168 -11.04 -17.44 -34.34
C ASN A 168 -11.57 -16.10 -33.85
N ASP A 169 -11.63 -15.12 -34.75
CA ASP A 169 -12.19 -13.79 -34.50
C ASP A 169 -13.67 -13.90 -34.09
N PRO A 170 -14.03 -13.55 -32.84
CA PRO A 170 -15.41 -13.66 -32.35
C PRO A 170 -16.36 -12.63 -32.97
N GLU A 171 -15.86 -11.63 -33.72
CA GLU A 171 -16.68 -10.66 -34.48
C GLU A 171 -17.23 -11.23 -35.80
N ALA A 172 -16.69 -12.35 -36.29
CA ALA A 172 -17.04 -12.92 -37.59
C ALA A 172 -18.32 -13.78 -37.52
N GLY A 173 -19.47 -13.14 -37.64
CA GLY A 173 -20.69 -13.84 -38.03
C GLY A 173 -20.57 -14.42 -39.45
N ARG A 174 -20.63 -15.76 -39.58
CA ARG A 174 -20.79 -16.57 -40.82
C ARG A 174 -19.83 -16.23 -41.97
N GLY A 175 -18.66 -16.89 -42.02
CA GLY A 175 -17.80 -16.94 -43.20
C GLY A 175 -16.72 -18.01 -43.11
N ASP A 176 -16.90 -19.11 -43.86
CA ASP A 176 -16.02 -20.28 -43.95
C ASP A 176 -14.70 -19.99 -44.69
N ALA A 177 -13.76 -19.27 -44.08
CA ALA A 177 -12.41 -19.12 -44.65
C ALA A 177 -11.32 -19.54 -43.64
N ASP A 178 -10.89 -20.79 -43.78
CA ASP A 178 -9.75 -21.37 -43.07
C ASP A 178 -8.47 -20.59 -43.39
N ASN A 179 -7.76 -20.16 -42.35
CA ASN A 179 -6.47 -19.52 -42.47
C ASN A 179 -5.46 -20.14 -41.49
N LYS A 180 -4.25 -20.39 -42.02
CA LYS A 180 -3.24 -21.33 -41.53
C LYS A 180 -2.11 -20.68 -40.73
N MET A 181 -1.59 -21.43 -39.77
CA MET A 181 -0.61 -21.09 -38.75
C MET A 181 0.74 -21.11 -39.44
N THR A 182 1.51 -20.06 -39.20
CA THR A 182 2.92 -20.09 -39.55
C THR A 182 3.66 -20.94 -38.51
N GLY A 183 4.33 -22.01 -38.95
CA GLY A 183 5.12 -22.92 -38.10
C GLY A 183 6.28 -22.25 -37.34
N ASP A 184 6.56 -20.99 -37.64
CA ASP A 184 7.66 -20.22 -37.04
C ASP A 184 7.42 -19.84 -35.58
N PHE A 185 6.17 -19.69 -35.11
CA PHE A 185 5.92 -19.29 -33.72
C PHE A 185 6.12 -20.43 -32.70
N LYS A 186 5.61 -21.61 -33.05
CA LYS A 186 5.75 -22.88 -32.31
C LYS A 186 7.22 -23.19 -31.98
N SER A 187 8.09 -23.02 -32.97
CA SER A 187 9.52 -23.24 -32.82
C SER A 187 10.23 -22.13 -32.02
N VAL A 188 9.77 -20.87 -32.10
CA VAL A 188 10.42 -19.71 -31.45
C VAL A 188 10.12 -19.61 -29.95
N VAL A 189 8.87 -19.80 -29.49
CA VAL A 189 8.56 -19.78 -28.05
C VAL A 189 9.28 -20.91 -27.32
N ILE A 190 9.29 -22.08 -27.95
CA ILE A 190 10.03 -23.23 -27.45
C ILE A 190 11.52 -22.91 -27.38
N ARG A 191 12.11 -22.32 -28.42
CA ARG A 191 13.54 -21.94 -28.43
C ARG A 191 13.87 -20.87 -27.38
N ALA A 192 12.96 -19.93 -27.12
CA ALA A 192 13.10 -18.90 -26.10
C ALA A 192 12.97 -19.46 -24.66
N ALA A 193 12.10 -20.46 -24.47
CA ALA A 193 11.93 -21.18 -23.20
C ALA A 193 12.98 -22.30 -23.01
N SER A 194 13.80 -22.59 -24.03
CA SER A 194 14.82 -23.64 -23.99
C SER A 194 16.19 -23.04 -23.67
N GLY A 195 16.46 -22.79 -22.39
CA GLY A 195 17.83 -22.76 -21.88
C GLY A 195 18.44 -24.15 -21.99
N TYR A 196 19.00 -24.50 -23.16
CA TYR A 196 19.61 -25.81 -23.37
C TYR A 196 20.97 -25.88 -22.65
N ASP A 197 20.97 -26.35 -21.41
CA ASP A 197 22.20 -26.72 -20.70
C ASP A 197 22.69 -28.10 -21.15
N ARG A 198 23.81 -28.10 -21.89
CA ARG A 198 24.48 -29.32 -22.38
C ARG A 198 25.04 -30.22 -21.26
N ARG A 199 25.11 -29.77 -19.99
CA ARG A 199 25.71 -30.55 -18.88
C ARG A 199 24.71 -31.43 -18.13
N THR A 200 23.41 -31.11 -18.11
CA THR A 200 22.42 -31.77 -17.24
C THR A 200 21.35 -32.58 -17.97
N GLY A 201 21.04 -32.26 -19.25
CA GLY A 201 20.05 -33.01 -20.05
C GLY A 201 18.61 -32.94 -19.53
N LEU A 202 18.29 -31.99 -18.64
CA LEU A 202 17.05 -31.93 -17.85
C LEU A 202 16.17 -30.70 -18.13
N SER A 203 16.54 -29.76 -19.02
CA SER A 203 15.64 -28.65 -19.35
C SER A 203 14.48 -29.12 -20.23
N GLY A 204 13.25 -28.85 -19.80
CA GLY A 204 12.03 -29.31 -20.47
C GLY A 204 10.98 -28.21 -20.54
N SER A 205 10.63 -27.73 -21.72
CA SER A 205 9.63 -26.66 -21.90
C SER A 205 8.56 -27.11 -22.87
N GLY A 206 7.31 -26.71 -22.66
CA GLY A 206 6.23 -27.14 -23.54
C GLY A 206 4.99 -26.28 -23.48
N ILE A 207 4.21 -26.38 -24.55
CA ILE A 207 2.97 -25.65 -24.73
C ILE A 207 1.86 -26.61 -25.15
N LEU A 208 0.67 -26.42 -24.59
CA LEU A 208 -0.55 -27.15 -24.88
C LEU A 208 -1.66 -26.15 -25.18
N PHE A 209 -2.35 -26.37 -26.30
CA PHE A 209 -3.46 -25.55 -26.77
C PHE A 209 -4.75 -26.37 -26.75
N ALA A 210 -5.86 -25.72 -26.41
CA ALA A 210 -7.15 -26.40 -26.28
C ALA A 210 -7.73 -26.95 -27.59
N CYS A 211 -7.36 -26.38 -28.72
CA CYS A 211 -7.77 -26.84 -30.03
C CYS A 211 -6.69 -26.56 -31.07
N SER A 212 -6.76 -27.33 -32.16
CA SER A 212 -5.93 -27.16 -33.33
C SER A 212 -6.37 -25.91 -34.08
N GLU A 213 -5.54 -25.52 -35.03
CA GLU A 213 -5.87 -24.47 -35.97
C GLU A 213 -7.23 -24.69 -36.67
N GLY A 214 -7.97 -23.58 -36.87
CA GLY A 214 -9.28 -23.56 -37.52
C GLY A 214 -10.42 -24.09 -36.65
N GLN A 215 -10.10 -24.67 -35.49
CA GLN A 215 -11.08 -25.27 -34.60
C GLN A 215 -11.45 -24.33 -33.44
N ARG A 216 -12.54 -24.68 -32.76
CA ARG A 216 -13.08 -23.96 -31.62
C ARG A 216 -12.85 -24.77 -30.33
N ALA A 217 -12.51 -24.08 -29.25
CA ALA A 217 -12.58 -24.63 -27.90
C ALA A 217 -14.01 -24.48 -27.35
N TYR A 218 -14.56 -25.55 -26.79
CA TYR A 218 -15.96 -25.59 -26.34
C TYR A 218 -16.11 -25.59 -24.82
N GLU A 219 -17.21 -24.98 -24.37
CA GLU A 219 -17.70 -25.06 -22.99
C GLU A 219 -18.68 -26.23 -22.82
N TRP A 220 -18.61 -26.94 -21.71
CA TRP A 220 -19.44 -28.11 -21.40
C TRP A 220 -20.31 -27.86 -20.17
N SER A 221 -21.53 -27.37 -20.40
CA SER A 221 -22.44 -26.99 -19.31
C SER A 221 -22.77 -28.11 -18.34
N ALA A 222 -22.83 -29.38 -18.78
CA ALA A 222 -23.10 -30.51 -17.90
C ALA A 222 -21.96 -30.80 -16.91
N LYS A 223 -20.75 -30.29 -17.19
CA LYS A 223 -19.56 -30.43 -16.34
C LYS A 223 -19.12 -29.10 -15.72
N GLU A 224 -19.76 -27.99 -16.07
CA GLU A 224 -19.41 -26.64 -15.61
C GLU A 224 -17.94 -26.28 -15.87
N HIS A 225 -17.39 -26.74 -17.00
CA HIS A 225 -15.99 -26.56 -17.39
C HIS A 225 -15.85 -26.34 -18.90
N GLY A 226 -14.72 -25.76 -19.33
CA GLY A 226 -14.22 -25.94 -20.70
C GLY A 226 -13.92 -27.43 -20.95
N VAL A 227 -14.29 -27.97 -22.12
CA VAL A 227 -14.08 -29.40 -22.43
C VAL A 227 -12.61 -29.78 -22.30
N PHE A 228 -11.72 -28.93 -22.82
CA PHE A 228 -10.29 -29.12 -22.73
C PHE A 228 -9.81 -29.09 -21.27
N THR A 229 -10.20 -28.06 -20.51
CA THR A 229 -9.75 -27.91 -19.12
C THR A 229 -10.30 -29.00 -18.22
N PHE A 230 -11.51 -29.49 -18.45
CA PHE A 230 -12.07 -30.65 -17.76
C PHE A 230 -11.15 -31.87 -17.91
N TYR A 231 -10.82 -32.25 -19.16
CA TYR A 231 -9.98 -33.40 -19.42
C TYR A 231 -8.50 -33.18 -19.05
N LEU A 232 -8.05 -31.92 -19.04
CA LEU A 232 -6.74 -31.56 -18.48
C LEU A 232 -6.69 -31.89 -16.98
N ILE A 233 -7.67 -31.41 -16.21
CA ILE A 233 -7.77 -31.64 -14.77
C ILE A 233 -7.95 -33.14 -14.48
N GLU A 234 -8.80 -33.83 -15.24
CA GLU A 234 -8.99 -35.29 -15.12
C GLU A 234 -7.70 -36.06 -15.44
N GLY A 235 -6.98 -35.68 -16.49
CA GLY A 235 -5.68 -36.26 -16.84
C GLY A 235 -4.64 -36.05 -15.74
N MET A 236 -4.63 -34.86 -15.12
CA MET A 236 -3.78 -34.57 -13.96
C MET A 236 -4.17 -35.37 -12.73
N LYS A 237 -5.46 -35.65 -12.51
CA LYS A 237 -5.95 -36.46 -11.38
C LYS A 237 -5.66 -37.94 -11.55
N GLU A 238 -6.08 -38.53 -12.67
CA GLU A 238 -6.25 -39.98 -12.80
C GLU A 238 -5.78 -40.54 -14.15
N GLY A 239 -5.81 -39.73 -15.22
CA GLY A 239 -5.78 -40.25 -16.58
C GLY A 239 -4.43 -40.36 -17.29
N ALA A 240 -3.44 -39.52 -16.96
CA ALA A 240 -2.25 -39.32 -17.80
C ALA A 240 -0.94 -39.87 -17.19
N ARG A 241 -1.01 -40.94 -16.38
CA ARG A 241 0.16 -41.56 -15.76
C ARG A 241 0.84 -42.55 -16.72
N GLY A 242 2.16 -42.46 -16.85
CA GLY A 242 2.95 -43.52 -17.54
C GLY A 242 3.20 -44.73 -16.64
N ASP A 243 3.90 -45.75 -17.15
CA ASP A 243 4.15 -47.06 -16.48
C ASP A 243 4.79 -46.97 -15.08
N ARG A 244 5.45 -45.84 -14.77
CA ARG A 244 6.07 -45.56 -13.46
C ARG A 244 5.25 -44.62 -12.56
N GLY A 245 3.99 -44.36 -12.89
CA GLY A 245 3.12 -43.45 -12.14
C GLY A 245 3.46 -41.96 -12.30
N GLN A 246 4.32 -41.60 -13.26
CA GLN A 246 4.75 -40.22 -13.51
C GLN A 246 3.81 -39.52 -14.49
N LEU A 247 3.52 -38.24 -14.25
CA LEU A 247 2.78 -37.38 -15.18
C LEU A 247 3.77 -36.56 -16.02
N THR A 248 3.79 -36.82 -17.31
CA THR A 248 4.60 -36.06 -18.27
C THR A 248 3.71 -35.15 -19.09
N LEU A 249 4.23 -34.02 -19.58
CA LEU A 249 3.44 -33.14 -20.44
C LEU A 249 2.99 -33.85 -21.74
N PRO A 250 3.81 -34.68 -22.41
CA PRO A 250 3.33 -35.49 -23.54
C PRO A 250 2.25 -36.51 -23.16
N GLY A 251 2.36 -37.17 -22.00
CA GLY A 251 1.34 -38.09 -21.52
C GLY A 251 0.01 -37.39 -21.23
N LEU A 252 0.07 -36.21 -20.61
CA LEU A 252 -1.09 -35.36 -20.38
C LEU A 252 -1.71 -34.89 -21.69
N ALA A 253 -0.90 -34.39 -22.62
CA ALA A 253 -1.38 -33.95 -23.93
C ALA A 253 -2.07 -35.09 -24.69
N ASN A 254 -1.49 -36.29 -24.71
CA ASN A 254 -2.10 -37.46 -25.34
C ASN A 254 -3.45 -37.84 -24.71
N TYR A 255 -3.53 -37.85 -23.38
CA TYR A 255 -4.79 -38.13 -22.68
C TYR A 255 -5.88 -37.11 -23.05
N VAL A 256 -5.54 -35.82 -23.00
CA VAL A 256 -6.48 -34.74 -23.33
C VAL A 256 -6.90 -34.81 -24.80
N GLN A 257 -5.97 -35.09 -25.72
CA GLN A 257 -6.27 -35.27 -27.14
C GLN A 257 -7.29 -36.39 -27.38
N VAL A 258 -7.08 -37.57 -26.80
CA VAL A 258 -7.98 -38.71 -26.93
C VAL A 258 -9.36 -38.39 -26.36
N LYS A 259 -9.42 -37.84 -25.14
CA LYS A 259 -10.69 -37.59 -24.46
C LYS A 259 -11.51 -36.45 -25.06
N VAL A 260 -10.86 -35.38 -25.52
CA VAL A 260 -11.54 -34.30 -26.22
C VAL A 260 -12.05 -34.78 -27.58
N ALA A 261 -11.31 -35.64 -28.30
CA ALA A 261 -11.78 -36.25 -29.53
C ALA A 261 -12.98 -37.18 -29.31
N GLU A 262 -12.93 -38.07 -28.30
CA GLU A 262 -14.07 -38.93 -27.91
C GLU A 262 -15.32 -38.13 -27.51
N TRP A 263 -15.14 -36.97 -26.88
CA TRP A 263 -16.23 -36.04 -26.61
C TRP A 263 -16.75 -35.40 -27.91
N GLY A 264 -15.85 -34.93 -28.79
CA GLY A 264 -16.20 -34.32 -30.06
C GLY A 264 -17.02 -35.25 -30.96
N ASP A 265 -16.61 -36.52 -31.07
CA ASP A 265 -17.32 -37.54 -31.84
C ASP A 265 -18.75 -37.77 -31.33
N ARG A 266 -18.95 -37.74 -30.00
CA ARG A 266 -20.28 -37.91 -29.37
C ARG A 266 -21.18 -36.70 -29.56
N GLU A 267 -20.61 -35.50 -29.50
CA GLU A 267 -21.35 -34.23 -29.59
C GLU A 267 -21.47 -33.69 -31.02
N GLY A 268 -20.88 -34.38 -32.00
CA GLY A 268 -20.82 -33.93 -33.40
C GLY A 268 -20.03 -32.63 -33.58
N LYS A 269 -18.99 -32.42 -32.78
CA LYS A 269 -18.16 -31.21 -32.75
C LYS A 269 -16.69 -31.54 -33.00
N GLN A 270 -15.97 -30.66 -33.68
CA GLN A 270 -14.54 -30.83 -33.91
C GLN A 270 -13.72 -29.98 -32.93
N GLN A 271 -12.98 -30.65 -32.04
CA GLN A 271 -11.97 -30.06 -31.17
C GLN A 271 -10.83 -31.06 -30.96
N ILE A 272 -9.61 -30.68 -31.33
CA ILE A 272 -8.42 -31.53 -31.27
C ILE A 272 -7.31 -30.69 -30.61
N PRO A 273 -7.02 -30.91 -29.32
CA PRO A 273 -5.92 -30.22 -28.63
C PRO A 273 -4.59 -30.41 -29.36
N ASP A 274 -3.72 -29.40 -29.29
CA ASP A 274 -2.43 -29.38 -29.99
C ASP A 274 -1.31 -29.08 -28.99
N TYR A 275 -0.15 -29.73 -29.13
CA TYR A 275 0.92 -29.61 -28.16
C TYR A 275 2.30 -29.68 -28.79
N GLN A 276 3.28 -29.10 -28.10
CA GLN A 276 4.68 -29.21 -28.49
C GLN A 276 5.60 -29.09 -27.27
N THR A 277 6.69 -29.86 -27.25
CA THR A 277 7.64 -29.91 -26.12
C THR A 277 9.08 -29.96 -26.61
N THR A 278 10.01 -29.39 -25.84
CA THR A 278 11.45 -29.68 -25.88
C THR A 278 11.90 -30.36 -24.60
N GLY A 279 12.88 -31.26 -24.70
CA GLY A 279 13.44 -31.97 -23.55
C GLY A 279 12.41 -32.83 -22.81
N ARG A 280 12.62 -33.07 -21.51
CA ARG A 280 11.69 -33.81 -20.64
C ARG A 280 10.84 -32.86 -19.82
N ALA A 281 9.77 -32.33 -20.40
CA ALA A 281 8.78 -31.56 -19.64
C ALA A 281 7.94 -32.50 -18.74
N MET A 282 8.19 -32.47 -17.44
CA MET A 282 7.53 -33.30 -16.41
C MET A 282 6.58 -32.45 -15.55
N ILE A 283 5.40 -32.94 -15.20
CA ILE A 283 4.63 -32.34 -14.10
C ILE A 283 4.79 -33.29 -12.92
N GLU A 284 5.77 -33.00 -12.06
CA GLU A 284 5.98 -33.82 -10.88
C GLU A 284 4.77 -33.73 -9.95
N LEU A 285 4.21 -34.88 -9.60
CA LEU A 285 3.07 -35.00 -8.73
C LEU A 285 3.49 -35.23 -7.29
N ILE A 286 2.62 -34.86 -6.35
CA ILE A 286 2.79 -35.22 -4.95
C ILE A 286 2.69 -36.75 -4.84
N PRO A 287 3.66 -37.43 -4.19
CA PRO A 287 3.55 -38.85 -3.91
C PRO A 287 2.27 -39.16 -3.11
N PRO A 288 1.52 -40.23 -3.43
CA PRO A 288 0.34 -40.62 -2.65
C PRO A 288 0.70 -40.77 -1.16
N GLY A 289 -0.03 -40.08 -0.27
CA GLY A 289 0.20 -40.11 1.18
C GLY A 289 1.07 -38.99 1.77
N THR A 290 1.51 -38.01 0.96
CA THR A 290 2.28 -36.83 1.43
C THR A 290 1.52 -35.50 1.36
N GLN A 291 0.18 -35.54 1.30
CA GLN A 291 -0.61 -34.32 1.48
C GLN A 291 -0.34 -33.73 2.88
N PRO A 292 -0.03 -32.43 3.00
CA PRO A 292 0.06 -31.80 4.31
C PRO A 292 -1.28 -31.99 5.04
N GLN A 293 -1.24 -32.51 6.27
CA GLN A 293 -2.43 -32.59 7.09
C GLN A 293 -2.90 -31.18 7.37
N LYS A 294 -4.09 -30.83 6.85
CA LYS A 294 -4.77 -29.58 7.16
C LYS A 294 -4.95 -29.46 8.67
N VAL A 295 -4.71 -28.27 9.17
CA VAL A 295 -4.82 -27.90 10.57
C VAL A 295 -6.15 -27.20 10.78
N LYS A 296 -6.92 -27.65 11.76
CA LYS A 296 -8.14 -26.96 12.18
C LYS A 296 -7.78 -25.71 12.99
N VAL A 297 -8.42 -24.60 12.65
CA VAL A 297 -8.26 -23.31 13.32
C VAL A 297 -9.64 -22.85 13.77
N ALA A 298 -9.79 -22.64 15.08
CA ALA A 298 -11.04 -22.14 15.63
C ALA A 298 -11.09 -20.60 15.50
N VAL A 299 -12.14 -20.10 14.88
CA VAL A 299 -12.38 -18.66 14.69
C VAL A 299 -13.62 -18.26 15.49
N GLN A 300 -13.45 -17.40 16.48
CA GLN A 300 -14.52 -16.96 17.38
C GLN A 300 -14.65 -15.44 17.34
N SER A 301 -15.88 -14.93 17.44
CA SER A 301 -16.12 -13.49 17.57
C SER A 301 -17.27 -13.14 18.50
N GLN A 302 -17.27 -11.91 18.99
CA GLN A 302 -18.36 -11.29 19.73
C GLN A 302 -18.73 -9.94 19.09
N PRO A 303 -19.99 -9.76 18.62
CA PRO A 303 -21.07 -10.76 18.56
C PRO A 303 -20.78 -11.90 17.56
N ASP A 304 -21.53 -12.99 17.69
CA ASP A 304 -21.37 -14.22 16.88
C ASP A 304 -21.80 -14.05 15.40
N GLY A 305 -21.55 -15.06 14.57
CA GLY A 305 -22.14 -15.15 13.24
C GLY A 305 -21.57 -14.19 12.19
N ALA A 306 -20.39 -13.60 12.44
CA ALA A 306 -19.65 -12.80 11.47
C ALA A 306 -19.08 -13.70 10.36
N GLU A 307 -19.01 -13.22 9.12
CA GLU A 307 -18.42 -13.96 8.00
C GLU A 307 -16.92 -14.07 8.16
N VAL A 308 -16.35 -15.24 7.89
CA VAL A 308 -14.91 -15.49 8.01
C VAL A 308 -14.25 -15.42 6.64
N TRP A 309 -13.24 -14.58 6.53
CA TRP A 309 -12.43 -14.36 5.33
C TRP A 309 -10.98 -14.74 5.61
N VAL A 310 -10.34 -15.45 4.68
CA VAL A 310 -8.94 -15.90 4.77
C VAL A 310 -8.18 -15.33 3.57
N ASP A 311 -7.14 -14.54 3.82
CA ASP A 311 -6.34 -13.86 2.80
C ASP A 311 -7.17 -13.11 1.75
N GLY A 312 -8.28 -12.51 2.20
CA GLY A 312 -9.21 -11.76 1.34
C GLY A 312 -10.23 -12.62 0.58
N GLN A 313 -10.27 -13.94 0.78
CA GLN A 313 -11.30 -14.83 0.23
C GLN A 313 -12.33 -15.21 1.29
N ASN A 314 -13.62 -15.11 0.94
CA ASN A 314 -14.70 -15.54 1.82
C ASN A 314 -14.71 -17.07 1.90
N THR A 315 -14.64 -17.61 3.12
CA THR A 315 -14.65 -19.06 3.34
C THR A 315 -16.06 -19.67 3.25
N GLY A 316 -17.10 -18.85 3.27
CA GLY A 316 -18.49 -19.28 3.44
C GLY A 316 -18.85 -19.65 4.88
N ALA A 317 -17.87 -19.70 5.79
CA ALA A 317 -18.09 -19.98 7.21
C ALA A 317 -18.47 -18.71 7.99
N ARG A 318 -19.12 -18.91 9.14
CA ARG A 318 -19.43 -17.85 10.11
C ARG A 318 -18.73 -18.16 11.44
N THR A 319 -18.30 -17.12 12.16
CA THR A 319 -17.55 -17.22 13.42
C THR A 319 -18.25 -18.09 14.46
N ASN A 320 -17.44 -18.59 15.40
CA ASN A 320 -17.72 -19.76 16.26
C ASN A 320 -17.70 -21.07 15.47
N CYS A 321 -16.78 -21.18 14.53
CA CYS A 321 -16.55 -22.35 13.69
C CYS A 321 -15.08 -22.79 13.70
N GLU A 322 -14.81 -23.96 13.13
CA GLU A 322 -13.47 -24.40 12.76
C GLU A 322 -13.29 -24.28 11.25
N ILE A 323 -12.17 -23.72 10.82
CA ILE A 323 -11.73 -23.69 9.41
C ILE A 323 -10.47 -24.54 9.26
N GLU A 324 -10.29 -25.17 8.09
CA GLU A 324 -9.12 -26.00 7.82
C GLU A 324 -8.09 -25.22 6.98
N LEU A 325 -6.88 -25.06 7.51
CA LEU A 325 -5.80 -24.29 6.89
C LEU A 325 -4.54 -25.15 6.73
N GLU A 326 -3.77 -24.92 5.67
CA GLU A 326 -2.52 -25.63 5.43
C GLU A 326 -1.41 -25.16 6.40
N PRO A 327 -0.62 -26.07 6.98
CA PRO A 327 0.50 -25.71 7.84
C PRO A 327 1.67 -25.11 7.06
N GLY A 328 2.51 -24.34 7.77
CA GLY A 328 3.77 -23.78 7.24
C GLY A 328 3.68 -22.33 6.75
N ARG A 329 2.56 -21.64 6.94
CA ARG A 329 2.41 -20.21 6.62
C ARG A 329 1.52 -19.45 7.60
N THR A 330 1.59 -18.12 7.51
CA THR A 330 0.71 -17.20 8.23
C THR A 330 -0.45 -16.78 7.34
N TYR A 331 -1.66 -16.85 7.85
CA TYR A 331 -2.89 -16.44 7.19
C TYR A 331 -3.41 -15.16 7.80
N ARG A 332 -3.97 -14.27 6.98
CA ARG A 332 -4.77 -13.13 7.44
C ARG A 332 -6.22 -13.58 7.58
N ILE A 333 -6.76 -13.50 8.79
CA ILE A 333 -8.16 -13.80 9.07
C ILE A 333 -8.88 -12.47 9.26
N GLU A 334 -9.97 -12.28 8.52
CA GLU A 334 -10.83 -11.11 8.63
C GLU A 334 -12.25 -11.56 8.94
N THR A 335 -12.91 -10.85 9.85
CA THR A 335 -14.30 -11.11 10.20
C THR A 335 -15.16 -9.92 9.83
N ARG A 336 -16.29 -10.18 9.17
CA ARG A 336 -17.20 -9.13 8.68
C ARG A 336 -18.61 -9.38 9.18
N LYS A 337 -19.22 -8.36 9.80
CA LYS A 337 -20.63 -8.40 10.20
C LYS A 337 -21.29 -7.06 9.92
N PRO A 338 -22.46 -7.01 9.27
CA PRO A 338 -23.17 -5.75 9.05
C PRO A 338 -23.44 -4.99 10.35
N GLY A 339 -23.16 -3.68 10.35
CA GLY A 339 -23.29 -2.80 11.52
C GLY A 339 -22.11 -2.85 12.49
N PHE A 340 -21.03 -3.55 12.13
CA PHE A 340 -19.79 -3.63 12.91
C PHE A 340 -18.58 -3.40 12.00
N LEU A 341 -17.54 -2.75 12.54
CA LEU A 341 -16.27 -2.58 11.85
C LEU A 341 -15.62 -3.95 11.60
N PRO A 342 -15.02 -4.18 10.43
CA PRO A 342 -14.35 -5.44 10.12
C PRO A 342 -13.08 -5.59 10.97
N GLU A 343 -12.95 -6.71 11.68
CA GLU A 343 -11.80 -7.00 12.52
C GLU A 343 -10.84 -7.98 11.85
N GLN A 344 -9.54 -7.74 11.99
CA GLN A 344 -8.49 -8.50 11.31
C GLN A 344 -7.42 -8.99 12.27
N THR A 345 -7.00 -10.25 12.08
CA THR A 345 -5.90 -10.86 12.82
C THR A 345 -5.03 -11.72 11.91
N GLN A 346 -3.90 -12.20 12.41
CA GLN A 346 -3.01 -13.12 11.72
C GLN A 346 -2.83 -14.40 12.53
N VAL A 347 -2.85 -15.55 11.84
CA VAL A 347 -2.60 -16.86 12.45
C VAL A 347 -1.48 -17.58 11.72
N ALA A 348 -0.39 -17.89 12.44
CA ALA A 348 0.64 -18.78 11.96
C ALA A 348 0.19 -20.22 12.18
N VAL A 349 0.05 -20.99 11.09
CA VAL A 349 -0.41 -22.38 11.16
C VAL A 349 0.82 -23.28 11.05
N GLN A 350 1.02 -24.15 12.04
CA GLN A 350 2.11 -25.14 12.07
C GLN A 350 1.55 -26.55 12.13
N ALA A 351 2.25 -27.51 11.51
CA ALA A 351 1.82 -28.90 11.46
C ALA A 351 1.72 -29.48 12.89
N GLY A 352 0.60 -30.15 13.20
CA GLY A 352 0.36 -30.77 14.51
C GLY A 352 -0.08 -29.82 15.63
N GLN A 353 -0.30 -28.53 15.34
CA GLN A 353 -0.90 -27.58 16.27
C GLN A 353 -2.36 -27.33 15.91
N THR A 354 -3.20 -26.96 16.88
CA THR A 354 -4.59 -26.52 16.64
C THR A 354 -4.72 -25.10 17.19
N PRO A 355 -4.27 -24.08 16.45
CA PRO A 355 -4.27 -22.72 16.97
C PRO A 355 -5.71 -22.24 17.16
N GLN A 356 -5.99 -21.74 18.36
CA GLN A 356 -7.24 -21.03 18.66
C GLN A 356 -6.95 -19.54 18.59
N LEU A 357 -7.69 -18.81 17.77
CA LEU A 357 -7.60 -17.35 17.74
C LEU A 357 -8.15 -16.78 19.06
N GLU A 358 -7.53 -15.69 19.52
CA GLU A 358 -8.16 -14.86 20.56
C GLU A 358 -9.54 -14.39 20.08
N LEU A 359 -10.50 -14.27 21.00
CA LEU A 359 -11.87 -13.88 20.70
C LEU A 359 -11.88 -12.49 20.03
N LEU A 360 -12.30 -12.45 18.76
CA LEU A 360 -12.37 -11.20 18.00
C LEU A 360 -13.60 -10.39 18.46
N THR A 361 -13.36 -9.25 19.10
CA THR A 361 -14.45 -8.36 19.54
C THR A 361 -14.71 -7.34 18.43
N LEU A 362 -15.90 -7.37 17.82
CA LEU A 362 -16.25 -6.45 16.75
C LEU A 362 -16.82 -5.17 17.34
N ASP A 363 -16.18 -4.05 17.03
CA ASP A 363 -16.71 -2.74 17.40
C ASP A 363 -17.91 -2.37 16.52
N PRO A 364 -19.01 -1.87 17.10
CA PRO A 364 -20.13 -1.37 16.31
C PRO A 364 -19.66 -0.22 15.41
N GLU A 365 -20.18 -0.16 14.17
CA GLU A 365 -19.92 0.97 13.30
C GLU A 365 -20.42 2.25 13.97
N PRO A 366 -19.61 3.34 13.97
CA PRO A 366 -20.05 4.61 14.53
C PRO A 366 -21.34 5.03 13.81
N ALA A 367 -22.36 5.40 14.59
CA ALA A 367 -23.62 5.87 14.04
C ALA A 367 -23.34 7.01 13.05
N PRO A 368 -24.03 7.05 11.89
CA PRO A 368 -23.91 8.18 10.98
C PRO A 368 -24.20 9.47 11.74
N ILE A 369 -23.30 10.44 11.62
CA ILE A 369 -23.43 11.74 12.28
C ILE A 369 -24.76 12.37 11.81
N PRO A 370 -25.74 12.59 12.70
CA PRO A 370 -26.98 13.22 12.29
C PRO A 370 -26.70 14.68 11.92
N THR A 371 -27.29 15.13 10.80
CA THR A 371 -27.35 16.54 10.45
C THR A 371 -28.05 17.35 11.56
N PRO A 372 -27.59 18.58 11.87
CA PRO A 372 -28.08 19.31 13.03
C PRO A 372 -29.52 19.76 12.79
N THR A 373 -30.44 19.24 13.61
CA THR A 373 -31.83 19.67 13.73
C THR A 373 -32.03 20.08 15.21
N PRO A 374 -32.78 21.16 15.50
CA PRO A 374 -32.64 21.86 16.78
C PRO A 374 -33.10 21.03 17.97
N THR A 375 -32.35 21.19 19.06
CA THR A 375 -32.50 20.55 20.36
C THR A 375 -33.91 20.69 20.94
N PRO A 376 -34.61 19.59 21.28
CA PRO A 376 -35.72 19.64 22.21
C PRO A 376 -35.21 19.61 23.65
N THR A 377 -35.84 20.43 24.49
CA THR A 377 -35.57 20.63 25.91
C THR A 377 -35.71 19.32 26.71
N PRO A 378 -34.84 19.03 27.70
CA PRO A 378 -34.93 17.78 28.45
C PRO A 378 -36.08 17.79 29.46
N ILE A 379 -36.82 16.68 29.50
CA ILE A 379 -37.79 16.32 30.55
C ILE A 379 -37.04 15.62 31.70
N PRO A 380 -37.36 15.85 32.98
CA PRO A 380 -36.62 15.26 34.09
C PRO A 380 -36.99 13.77 34.29
N VAL A 381 -35.97 12.94 34.46
CA VAL A 381 -36.10 11.52 34.87
C VAL A 381 -36.01 11.43 36.41
N PRO A 382 -36.85 10.63 37.08
CA PRO A 382 -36.80 10.47 38.54
C PRO A 382 -35.51 9.78 38.98
N GLN A 383 -34.82 10.37 39.97
CA GLN A 383 -33.57 9.88 40.53
C GLN A 383 -33.78 8.68 41.46
N ILE A 384 -32.98 7.63 41.27
CA ILE A 384 -32.75 6.58 42.27
C ILE A 384 -31.71 7.13 43.27
N PRO A 385 -31.90 7.00 44.60
CA PRO A 385 -30.93 7.51 45.56
C PRO A 385 -29.59 6.77 45.42
N VAL A 386 -28.53 7.49 45.05
CA VAL A 386 -27.16 6.99 45.14
C VAL A 386 -26.78 6.95 46.64
N PRO A 387 -26.24 5.84 47.18
CA PRO A 387 -25.79 5.82 48.56
C PRO A 387 -24.72 6.90 48.76
N ALA A 388 -24.96 7.82 49.69
CA ALA A 388 -24.08 8.96 49.92
C ALA A 388 -22.75 8.51 50.53
N VAL A 389 -21.65 8.71 49.80
CA VAL A 389 -20.29 8.38 50.26
C VAL A 389 -19.75 9.52 51.11
N ALA A 390 -19.35 9.23 52.35
CA ALA A 390 -18.63 10.18 53.21
C ALA A 390 -17.15 10.21 52.82
N ARG A 391 -16.47 11.33 53.06
CA ARG A 391 -15.04 11.52 52.75
C ARG A 391 -14.28 11.93 54.00
N LEU A 392 -13.19 11.24 54.31
CA LEU A 392 -12.34 11.48 55.47
C LEU A 392 -10.99 12.02 54.99
N LYS A 393 -10.62 13.24 55.39
CA LYS A 393 -9.32 13.85 55.06
C LYS A 393 -8.37 13.77 56.26
N VAL A 394 -7.17 13.26 56.03
CA VAL A 394 -6.16 12.96 57.07
C VAL A 394 -4.78 13.45 56.63
N ASP A 395 -4.10 14.20 57.49
CA ASP A 395 -2.73 14.67 57.29
C ASP A 395 -1.85 14.36 58.53
N SER A 396 -0.52 14.31 58.38
CA SER A 396 0.39 14.08 59.52
C SER A 396 1.68 14.88 59.47
N ASN A 397 2.29 15.04 60.65
CA ASN A 397 3.61 15.65 60.81
C ASN A 397 4.55 14.70 61.59
N PRO A 398 5.63 14.18 60.98
CA PRO A 398 6.00 14.36 59.57
C PRO A 398 5.03 13.65 58.62
N ALA A 399 4.94 14.15 57.39
CA ALA A 399 4.07 13.61 56.33
C ALA A 399 4.53 12.23 55.84
N GLY A 400 3.67 11.50 55.13
CA GLY A 400 3.95 10.15 54.64
C GLY A 400 3.83 9.08 55.74
N ALA A 401 2.82 9.20 56.59
CA ALA A 401 2.42 8.14 57.53
C ALA A 401 1.34 7.28 56.89
N GLU A 402 1.43 5.96 57.03
CA GLU A 402 0.44 5.00 56.54
C GLU A 402 -0.87 5.16 57.34
N VAL A 403 -1.98 5.33 56.63
CA VAL A 403 -3.32 5.55 57.17
C VAL A 403 -4.12 4.25 57.13
N TRP A 404 -4.57 3.81 58.29
CA TRP A 404 -5.44 2.65 58.48
C TRP A 404 -6.83 3.15 58.89
N VAL A 405 -7.88 2.63 58.25
CA VAL A 405 -9.28 2.91 58.63
C VAL A 405 -10.00 1.59 58.82
N GLU A 406 -10.58 1.36 60.00
CA GLU A 406 -11.23 0.09 60.37
C GLU A 406 -10.32 -1.13 60.13
N GLY A 407 -9.05 -1.01 60.55
CA GLY A 407 -8.05 -2.07 60.41
C GLY A 407 -7.60 -2.35 58.97
N LYS A 408 -7.94 -1.51 57.98
CA LYS A 408 -7.48 -1.63 56.58
C LYS A 408 -6.62 -0.45 56.14
N VAL A 409 -5.49 -0.74 55.49
CA VAL A 409 -4.61 0.28 54.88
C VAL A 409 -5.35 1.02 53.76
N ARG A 410 -5.27 2.35 53.76
CA ARG A 410 -5.92 3.25 52.79
C ARG A 410 -4.94 4.08 51.96
N GLY A 411 -3.70 4.24 52.41
CA GLY A 411 -2.63 4.99 51.72
C GLY A 411 -1.75 5.76 52.71
N GLU A 412 -1.05 6.80 52.26
CA GLU A 412 -0.15 7.60 53.11
C GLU A 412 -0.60 9.08 53.21
N THR A 413 -0.35 9.74 54.34
CA THR A 413 -0.70 11.15 54.55
C THR A 413 0.10 12.13 53.68
N PRO A 414 -0.51 13.23 53.20
CA PRO A 414 -1.92 13.57 53.31
C PRO A 414 -2.81 12.78 52.33
N ILE A 415 -3.99 12.34 52.79
CA ILE A 415 -4.93 11.54 52.00
C ILE A 415 -6.39 11.92 52.28
N GLU A 416 -7.25 11.77 51.26
CA GLU A 416 -8.71 11.80 51.38
C GLU A 416 -9.28 10.41 51.06
N VAL A 417 -9.95 9.79 52.03
CA VAL A 417 -10.45 8.41 51.95
C VAL A 417 -11.97 8.43 51.76
N PRO A 418 -12.51 7.90 50.64
CA PRO A 418 -13.94 7.71 50.48
C PRO A 418 -14.42 6.49 51.28
N LEU A 419 -15.49 6.66 52.06
CA LEU A 419 -16.08 5.63 52.92
C LEU A 419 -17.59 5.59 52.71
N ALA A 420 -18.12 4.41 52.38
CA ALA A 420 -19.55 4.21 52.21
C ALA A 420 -20.25 4.32 53.59
N ALA A 421 -21.16 5.28 53.73
CA ALA A 421 -21.91 5.51 54.96
C ALA A 421 -23.40 5.61 54.63
N SER A 422 -24.18 4.60 55.01
CA SER A 422 -25.66 4.61 54.86
C SER A 422 -26.37 5.24 56.07
N ALA A 423 -25.64 5.48 57.16
CA ALA A 423 -26.05 6.19 58.38
C ALA A 423 -24.83 6.87 59.00
N VAL A 424 -25.01 7.66 60.07
CA VAL A 424 -23.89 8.24 60.83
C VAL A 424 -23.13 7.10 61.51
N ILE A 425 -21.84 6.96 61.22
CA ILE A 425 -20.95 5.93 61.78
C ILE A 425 -19.75 6.59 62.47
N GLU A 426 -19.24 6.00 63.55
CA GLU A 426 -17.89 6.30 64.04
C GLU A 426 -16.91 5.33 63.38
N CYS A 427 -15.77 5.84 62.91
CA CYS A 427 -14.69 5.01 62.40
C CYS A 427 -13.36 5.29 63.10
N GLU A 428 -12.59 4.24 63.34
CA GLU A 428 -11.23 4.29 63.86
C GLU A 428 -10.23 4.53 62.73
N VAL A 429 -9.33 5.49 62.97
CA VAL A 429 -8.26 5.91 62.07
C VAL A 429 -6.92 5.78 62.81
N GLU A 430 -6.01 4.93 62.31
CA GLU A 430 -4.68 4.76 62.88
C GLU A 430 -3.59 5.23 61.89
N LEU A 431 -2.64 6.02 62.38
CA LEU A 431 -1.48 6.50 61.63
C LEU A 431 -0.22 5.78 62.08
N ARG A 432 0.53 5.20 61.15
CA ARG A 432 1.79 4.49 61.40
C ARG A 432 2.91 5.07 60.55
N LYS A 433 4.07 5.31 61.17
CA LYS A 433 5.27 5.73 60.43
C LYS A 433 6.52 5.14 61.07
N PRO A 434 7.43 4.51 60.32
CA PRO A 434 8.68 3.98 60.87
C PRO A 434 9.47 5.04 61.65
N GLY A 435 9.88 4.71 62.87
CA GLY A 435 10.59 5.62 63.77
C GLY A 435 9.68 6.60 64.53
N PHE A 436 8.36 6.43 64.47
CA PHE A 436 7.37 7.21 65.21
C PHE A 436 6.34 6.30 65.87
N LEU A 437 5.86 6.69 67.06
CA LEU A 437 4.81 5.96 67.77
C LEU A 437 3.48 6.02 66.99
N PRO A 438 2.74 4.90 66.86
CA PRO A 438 1.45 4.89 66.18
C PRO A 438 0.42 5.75 66.91
N LYS A 439 -0.50 6.36 66.15
CA LYS A 439 -1.53 7.27 66.69
C LYS A 439 -2.92 6.89 66.20
N GLN A 440 -3.80 6.55 67.13
CA GLN A 440 -5.22 6.27 66.87
C GLN A 440 -6.11 7.50 67.14
N ILE A 441 -7.12 7.69 66.29
CA ILE A 441 -8.10 8.78 66.30
C ILE A 441 -9.46 8.21 65.87
N TYR A 442 -10.55 8.74 66.42
CA TYR A 442 -11.91 8.36 66.02
C TYR A 442 -12.58 9.52 65.29
N ALA A 443 -13.31 9.23 64.21
CA ALA A 443 -14.02 10.21 63.40
C ALA A 443 -15.49 9.81 63.24
N THR A 444 -16.41 10.75 63.42
CA THR A 444 -17.84 10.54 63.17
C THR A 444 -18.20 10.98 61.75
N LEU A 445 -18.61 10.05 60.89
CA LEU A 445 -18.93 10.26 59.48
C LEU A 445 -20.44 10.20 59.24
N ALA A 446 -21.01 11.30 58.75
CA ALA A 446 -22.38 11.32 58.25
C ALA A 446 -22.41 11.05 56.72
N PRO A 447 -23.48 10.43 56.18
CA PRO A 447 -23.61 10.19 54.73
C PRO A 447 -23.40 11.46 53.92
N GLY A 448 -22.43 11.46 52.99
CA GLY A 448 -22.09 12.61 52.14
C GLY A 448 -21.24 13.70 52.77
N ALA A 449 -20.89 13.60 54.05
CA ALA A 449 -20.07 14.60 54.74
C ALA A 449 -18.58 14.48 54.39
N LEU A 450 -17.87 15.62 54.36
CA LEU A 450 -16.42 15.68 54.39
C LEU A 450 -15.98 15.98 55.83
N VAL A 451 -15.20 15.08 56.42
CA VAL A 451 -14.65 15.22 57.78
C VAL A 451 -13.13 15.36 57.65
N ASP A 452 -12.61 16.51 58.07
CA ASP A 452 -11.17 16.82 58.05
C ASP A 452 -10.60 16.70 59.47
N LEU A 453 -9.66 15.78 59.68
CA LEU A 453 -9.00 15.56 60.96
C LEU A 453 -7.85 16.55 61.24
N GLY A 454 -7.51 17.40 60.28
CA GLY A 454 -6.35 18.27 60.34
C GLY A 454 -5.02 17.50 60.35
N THR A 455 -3.93 18.20 60.64
CA THR A 455 -2.59 17.60 60.66
C THR A 455 -2.30 16.96 62.03
N VAL A 456 -2.09 15.66 62.03
CA VAL A 456 -1.79 14.87 63.23
C VAL A 456 -0.28 14.78 63.46
N SER A 457 0.21 15.34 64.56
CA SER A 457 1.63 15.25 64.92
C SER A 457 1.99 13.88 65.52
N LEU A 458 2.91 13.17 64.87
CA LEU A 458 3.47 11.90 65.34
C LEU A 458 4.70 12.16 66.22
N LYS A 459 4.81 11.41 67.32
CA LYS A 459 5.97 11.51 68.23
C LYS A 459 7.05 10.53 67.80
N PRO A 460 8.32 10.95 67.68
CA PRO A 460 9.42 10.03 67.39
C PRO A 460 9.51 8.91 68.43
N GLU A 461 9.91 7.72 67.99
CA GLU A 461 10.31 6.64 68.89
C GLU A 461 11.65 6.99 69.55
N PRO A 462 11.81 6.79 70.88
CA PRO A 462 13.07 7.05 71.54
C PRO A 462 14.18 6.12 71.00
N GLY A 463 15.16 6.68 70.26
CA GLY A 463 16.39 5.99 69.85
C GLY A 463 16.65 5.78 68.34
N GLY A 464 15.85 6.35 67.42
CA GLY A 464 16.06 6.23 65.97
C GLY A 464 17.10 7.21 65.35
N PRO A 465 17.71 6.91 64.19
CA PRO A 465 18.76 7.73 63.55
C PRO A 465 18.23 9.04 62.91
N PRO A 466 19.04 10.11 62.83
CA PRO A 466 18.64 11.43 62.29
C PRO A 466 18.65 11.52 60.74
N PRO A 467 17.96 12.51 60.11
CA PRO A 467 17.80 12.61 58.65
C PRO A 467 19.00 13.28 57.92
N VAL A 468 19.20 12.91 56.65
CA VAL A 468 20.33 13.30 55.77
C VAL A 468 20.08 14.62 55.00
N THR A 469 21.10 15.49 54.89
CA THR A 469 21.05 16.86 54.28
C THR A 469 21.99 17.05 53.07
N GLY A 470 21.82 16.28 51.99
CA GLY A 470 22.51 16.51 50.70
C GLY A 470 21.59 17.18 49.65
N PRO A 471 22.13 17.80 48.57
CA PRO A 471 21.30 18.32 47.48
C PRO A 471 20.52 17.18 46.86
N VAL A 472 19.19 17.27 46.93
CA VAL A 472 18.31 16.21 46.45
C VAL A 472 18.10 16.45 44.97
N ARG A 473 18.52 15.51 44.13
CA ARG A 473 18.32 15.56 42.67
C ARG A 473 17.29 14.51 42.28
N VAL A 474 16.42 14.86 41.35
CA VAL A 474 15.35 13.98 40.87
C VAL A 474 15.48 13.82 39.37
N LYS A 475 15.63 12.58 38.94
CA LYS A 475 15.54 12.23 37.52
C LYS A 475 14.09 12.14 37.13
N VAL A 476 13.72 12.88 36.09
CA VAL A 476 12.39 12.83 35.49
C VAL A 476 12.56 12.38 34.05
N ARG A 477 11.94 11.25 33.72
CA ARG A 477 11.89 10.76 32.36
C ARG A 477 10.77 11.47 31.60
N ILE A 478 11.11 12.05 30.46
CA ILE A 478 10.19 12.77 29.59
C ILE A 478 10.13 12.06 28.25
N GLU A 479 8.93 11.64 27.88
CA GLU A 479 8.65 10.97 26.61
C GLU A 479 7.52 11.71 25.88
N THR A 480 7.63 11.84 24.56
CA THR A 480 6.58 12.43 23.73
C THR A 480 6.12 11.48 22.65
N GLU A 481 4.89 11.69 22.21
CA GLU A 481 4.35 11.09 21.00
C GLU A 481 3.98 12.21 20.01
N PRO A 482 4.68 12.32 18.86
CA PRO A 482 5.83 11.50 18.46
C PRO A 482 7.14 11.84 19.22
N GLN A 483 8.11 10.91 19.26
CA GLN A 483 9.42 11.08 19.95
C GLN A 483 10.37 11.99 19.16
N GLY A 484 11.22 12.76 19.83
CA GLY A 484 12.17 13.69 19.17
C GLY A 484 11.90 15.17 19.44
N ALA A 485 11.15 15.49 20.50
CA ALA A 485 10.89 16.87 20.91
C ALA A 485 12.06 17.41 21.75
N GLN A 486 12.48 18.64 21.50
CA GLN A 486 13.41 19.35 22.37
C GLN A 486 12.72 19.67 23.70
N VAL A 487 13.36 19.34 24.81
CA VAL A 487 12.94 19.71 26.16
C VAL A 487 13.73 20.94 26.57
N ILE A 488 13.05 22.06 26.81
CA ILE A 488 13.66 23.36 27.10
C ILE A 488 13.21 23.83 28.48
N LEU A 489 14.15 24.20 29.35
CA LEU A 489 13.86 24.82 30.65
C LEU A 489 14.58 26.16 30.70
N GLU A 490 13.86 27.24 30.99
CA GLU A 490 14.42 28.60 31.09
C GLU A 490 15.25 29.01 29.86
N GLY A 491 14.81 28.61 28.67
CA GLY A 491 15.49 28.88 27.39
C GLY A 491 16.70 27.98 27.09
N LYS A 492 17.07 27.06 27.99
CA LYS A 492 18.15 26.10 27.76
C LYS A 492 17.59 24.73 27.37
N THR A 493 18.03 24.19 26.23
CA THR A 493 17.72 22.82 25.83
C THR A 493 18.41 21.82 26.75
N LEU A 494 17.62 20.98 27.41
CA LEU A 494 18.08 19.93 28.33
C LEU A 494 18.28 18.58 27.63
N GLY A 495 17.58 18.33 26.52
CA GLY A 495 17.70 17.11 25.73
C GLY A 495 16.62 16.96 24.66
N ILE A 496 16.57 15.79 24.03
CA ILE A 496 15.58 15.41 23.01
C ILE A 496 14.88 14.12 23.48
N THR A 497 13.55 14.09 23.43
CA THR A 497 12.77 12.95 23.92
C THR A 497 12.96 11.66 23.10
N PRO A 498 12.95 10.46 23.73
CA PRO A 498 12.84 10.24 25.17
C PRO A 498 14.17 10.58 25.88
N CYS A 499 14.09 11.35 26.97
CA CYS A 499 15.28 11.71 27.76
C CYS A 499 14.98 11.74 29.26
N ASP A 500 16.04 11.53 30.05
CA ASP A 500 16.02 11.74 31.50
C ASP A 500 16.58 13.13 31.80
N VAL A 501 15.84 13.91 32.57
CA VAL A 501 16.22 15.26 33.01
C VAL A 501 16.48 15.27 34.51
N ASP A 502 17.66 15.75 34.91
CA ASP A 502 18.02 15.95 36.32
C ASP A 502 17.53 17.31 36.82
N LEU A 503 16.52 17.31 37.70
CA LEU A 503 15.97 18.51 38.32
C LEU A 503 16.46 18.66 39.77
N ASP A 504 16.64 19.90 40.22
CA ASP A 504 16.98 20.20 41.62
C ASP A 504 15.73 20.13 42.51
N ALA A 505 15.76 19.30 43.54
CA ALA A 505 14.68 19.15 44.50
C ALA A 505 15.02 19.70 45.89
N SER A 506 16.16 20.39 46.03
CA SER A 506 16.60 20.96 47.30
C SER A 506 15.65 22.03 47.84
N ALA A 507 14.86 22.67 46.96
CA ALA A 507 13.86 23.68 47.30
C ALA A 507 12.40 23.14 47.30
N ALA A 508 12.20 21.81 47.32
CA ALA A 508 10.85 21.23 47.23
C ALA A 508 9.93 21.65 48.41
N PRO A 509 8.64 21.96 48.17
CA PRO A 509 7.95 21.79 46.90
C PRO A 509 8.22 22.94 45.92
N THR A 510 8.49 22.61 44.65
CA THR A 510 8.72 23.56 43.57
C THR A 510 8.23 22.99 42.25
N ASP A 511 7.80 23.84 41.33
CA ASP A 511 7.30 23.44 40.02
C ASP A 511 8.28 23.90 38.93
N TYR A 512 8.70 22.97 38.06
CA TYR A 512 9.47 23.28 36.86
C TYR A 512 8.57 23.28 35.64
N THR A 513 8.54 24.37 34.88
CA THR A 513 7.82 24.40 33.59
C THR A 513 8.82 24.19 32.46
N VAL A 514 8.70 23.06 31.77
CA VAL A 514 9.50 22.76 30.58
C VAL A 514 8.67 23.01 29.32
N GLN A 515 9.27 23.64 28.33
CA GLN A 515 8.69 23.80 27.00
C GLN A 515 9.16 22.65 26.12
N LEU A 516 8.20 21.93 25.53
CA LEU A 516 8.44 20.89 24.54
C LEU A 516 8.27 21.51 23.16
N ARG A 517 9.34 21.47 22.35
CA ARG A 517 9.33 22.01 21.00
C ARG A 517 9.73 20.96 19.99
N ARG A 518 8.91 20.80 18.95
CA ARG A 518 9.21 19.95 17.82
C ARG A 518 8.73 20.63 16.54
N VAL A 519 9.54 20.61 15.50
CA VAL A 519 9.15 21.15 14.19
C VAL A 519 7.92 20.39 13.68
N GLY A 520 6.90 21.14 13.25
CA GLY A 520 5.63 20.59 12.79
C GLY A 520 4.61 20.27 13.88
N PHE A 521 4.87 20.65 15.13
CA PHE A 521 3.96 20.45 16.25
C PHE A 521 3.88 21.71 17.11
N HIS A 522 2.71 21.95 17.68
CA HIS A 522 2.52 23.05 18.61
C HIS A 522 3.45 22.87 19.81
N SER A 523 4.09 23.96 20.21
CA SER A 523 4.87 23.96 21.44
C SER A 523 3.96 23.65 22.62
N ARG A 524 4.37 22.72 23.47
CA ARG A 524 3.59 22.31 24.66
C ARG A 524 4.38 22.61 25.91
N GLU A 525 3.79 23.34 26.84
CA GLU A 525 4.37 23.50 28.17
C GLU A 525 3.91 22.37 29.09
N VAL A 526 4.83 21.86 29.90
CA VAL A 526 4.59 20.81 30.88
C VAL A 526 5.16 21.24 32.21
N THR A 527 4.29 21.33 33.21
CA THR A 527 4.68 21.61 34.58
C THR A 527 4.98 20.31 35.31
N ILE A 528 6.18 20.23 35.88
CA ILE A 528 6.70 19.08 36.63
C ILE A 528 6.74 19.48 38.11
N PRO A 529 5.77 19.07 38.92
CA PRO A 529 5.76 19.38 40.34
C PRO A 529 6.73 18.46 41.08
N ILE A 530 7.70 19.04 41.78
CA ILE A 530 8.58 18.33 42.71
C ILE A 530 7.96 18.40 44.10
N LYS A 531 7.56 17.25 44.63
CA LYS A 531 6.90 17.13 45.94
C LYS A 531 7.92 17.21 47.08
N ARG A 532 7.44 17.57 48.29
CA ARG A 532 8.24 17.51 49.53
C ARG A 532 8.89 16.14 49.68
N GLY A 533 10.20 16.11 49.91
CA GLY A 533 11.01 14.87 49.92
C GLY A 533 11.73 14.57 48.61
N GLY A 534 11.55 15.40 47.57
CA GLY A 534 12.26 15.28 46.30
C GLY A 534 11.79 14.10 45.46
N SER A 535 10.49 13.99 45.26
CA SER A 535 9.92 13.05 44.29
C SER A 535 9.16 13.81 43.20
N ALA A 536 9.24 13.32 41.98
CA ALA A 536 8.48 13.82 40.83
C ALA A 536 7.43 12.77 40.41
N PRO A 537 6.26 13.19 39.92
CA PRO A 537 5.29 12.27 39.34
C PRO A 537 5.80 11.66 38.03
N ALA A 538 5.31 10.45 37.72
CA ALA A 538 5.45 9.92 36.36
C ALA A 538 4.59 10.77 35.40
N LEU A 539 5.20 11.34 34.37
CA LEU A 539 4.51 12.24 33.43
C LEU A 539 3.70 11.49 32.36
N GLY A 540 3.90 10.18 32.22
CA GLY A 540 3.33 9.40 31.12
C GLY A 540 3.82 9.89 29.75
N LEU A 541 3.19 9.39 28.69
CA LEU A 541 3.52 9.76 27.30
C LEU A 541 2.85 11.09 26.94
N LEU A 542 3.63 12.11 26.59
CA LEU A 542 3.14 13.46 26.31
C LEU A 542 2.87 13.63 24.82
N ARG A 543 1.59 13.69 24.43
CA ARG A 543 1.20 13.88 23.03
C ARG A 543 1.41 15.33 22.57
N LEU A 544 2.04 15.50 21.41
CA LEU A 544 2.15 16.79 20.74
C LEU A 544 1.11 16.87 19.61
N GLU A 545 0.44 18.02 19.50
CA GLU A 545 -0.53 18.26 18.43
C GLU A 545 0.19 18.80 17.20
N SER A 546 -0.02 18.18 16.04
CA SER A 546 0.59 18.61 14.78
C SER A 546 0.09 20.00 14.38
N GLU A 547 0.99 20.87 13.96
CA GLU A 547 0.63 22.11 13.27
C GLU A 547 0.37 21.81 11.78
N PRO A 548 -0.57 22.49 11.12
CA PRO A 548 -0.72 22.35 9.68
C PRO A 548 0.55 22.85 8.97
N PHE A 549 1.05 22.09 8.00
CA PHE A 549 2.16 22.54 7.17
C PHE A 549 1.68 23.64 6.21
N THR A 550 2.46 24.71 6.11
CA THR A 550 2.19 25.83 5.20
C THR A 550 3.43 26.15 4.37
N ASP A 551 3.23 26.58 3.13
CA ASP A 551 4.25 27.22 2.30
C ASP A 551 3.86 28.67 2.00
N ASP A 552 4.84 29.44 1.55
CA ASP A 552 4.74 30.84 1.13
C ASP A 552 4.45 30.95 -0.37
N SER A 553 3.94 29.89 -1.00
CA SER A 553 3.74 29.82 -2.45
C SER A 553 2.53 30.66 -2.88
N GLU A 554 2.80 31.63 -3.78
CA GLU A 554 1.75 32.37 -4.48
C GLU A 554 1.06 31.45 -5.50
N MET A 555 -0.27 31.39 -5.47
CA MET A 555 -1.07 30.67 -6.47
C MET A 555 -1.80 31.65 -7.38
N VAL A 556 -1.87 31.33 -8.66
CA VAL A 556 -2.67 32.07 -9.64
C VAL A 556 -3.96 31.32 -9.96
N ARG A 557 -5.02 32.08 -10.23
CA ARG A 557 -6.35 31.53 -10.58
C ARG A 557 -6.42 31.29 -12.08
N VAL A 558 -6.81 30.07 -12.47
CA VAL A 558 -7.11 29.69 -13.84
C VAL A 558 -8.61 29.49 -13.96
N ASP A 559 -9.24 30.32 -14.79
CA ASP A 559 -10.69 30.26 -15.05
C ASP A 559 -11.11 28.90 -15.62
N GLY A 560 -12.21 28.35 -15.09
CA GLY A 560 -12.85 27.15 -15.62
C GLY A 560 -13.40 27.35 -17.04
N GLY A 561 -13.84 26.25 -17.65
CA GLY A 561 -14.43 26.21 -18.98
C GLY A 561 -13.57 25.50 -20.02
N ALA A 562 -14.08 25.53 -21.27
CA ALA A 562 -13.50 24.82 -22.39
C ALA A 562 -12.08 25.28 -22.75
N PHE A 563 -11.23 24.36 -23.17
CA PHE A 563 -9.89 24.64 -23.66
C PHE A 563 -9.44 23.60 -24.69
N ILE A 564 -8.34 23.91 -25.38
CA ILE A 564 -7.68 23.01 -26.33
C ILE A 564 -6.48 22.35 -25.63
N MET A 565 -6.48 21.03 -25.61
CA MET A 565 -5.41 20.18 -25.10
C MET A 565 -4.67 19.55 -26.28
N GLY A 566 -3.34 19.56 -26.29
CA GLY A 566 -2.51 19.19 -27.45
C GLY A 566 -2.58 20.21 -28.58
N SER A 567 -1.76 20.05 -29.63
CA SER A 567 -1.77 20.94 -30.80
C SER A 567 -2.04 20.24 -32.13
N GLY A 568 -1.82 18.92 -32.23
CA GLY A 568 -1.95 18.20 -33.52
C GLY A 568 -0.81 18.48 -34.51
N ASP A 569 0.07 19.43 -34.21
CA ASP A 569 1.07 19.95 -35.15
C ASP A 569 2.46 19.29 -35.02
N ASP A 570 2.76 18.61 -33.91
CA ASP A 570 4.07 17.92 -33.74
C ASP A 570 4.03 16.53 -34.40
N ARG A 571 4.42 16.49 -35.67
CA ARG A 571 4.51 15.25 -36.47
C ARG A 571 5.59 14.27 -36.00
N ARG A 572 6.45 14.64 -35.06
CA ARG A 572 7.52 13.77 -34.54
C ARG A 572 7.01 12.75 -33.51
N ASN A 573 5.86 13.01 -32.90
CA ASN A 573 5.21 12.09 -31.97
C ASN A 573 3.67 12.20 -32.08
N PRO A 574 3.09 11.67 -33.16
CA PRO A 574 1.67 11.90 -33.51
C PRO A 574 0.67 11.29 -32.53
N ASP A 575 1.09 10.33 -31.70
CA ASP A 575 0.24 9.69 -30.68
C ASP A 575 0.18 10.48 -29.36
N ASP A 576 1.21 11.27 -29.07
CA ASP A 576 1.32 12.06 -27.83
C ASP A 576 0.87 13.51 -27.97
N ASN A 577 0.71 14.01 -29.20
CA ASN A 577 0.33 15.40 -29.47
C ASN A 577 -0.98 15.52 -30.27
N VAL A 578 -2.00 14.77 -29.86
CA VAL A 578 -3.34 14.86 -30.45
C VAL A 578 -4.07 16.09 -29.88
N ALA A 579 -4.57 16.96 -30.76
CA ALA A 579 -5.47 18.04 -30.38
C ALA A 579 -6.85 17.49 -29.98
N CYS A 580 -7.31 17.81 -28.77
CA CYS A 580 -8.63 17.45 -28.26
C CYS A 580 -9.25 18.63 -27.50
N ARG A 581 -10.58 18.62 -27.40
CA ARG A 581 -11.33 19.58 -26.57
C ARG A 581 -11.46 19.02 -25.16
N GLY A 582 -11.21 19.84 -24.16
CA GLY A 582 -11.48 19.52 -22.76
C GLY A 582 -12.28 20.63 -22.09
N SER A 583 -12.82 20.35 -20.91
CA SER A 583 -13.43 21.33 -20.02
C SER A 583 -12.92 21.09 -18.61
N LEU A 584 -12.53 22.15 -17.91
CA LEU A 584 -12.04 22.07 -16.53
C LEU A 584 -12.84 22.99 -15.63
N GLY A 585 -12.95 22.63 -14.34
CA GLY A 585 -13.38 23.56 -13.30
C GLY A 585 -12.38 24.72 -13.13
N THR A 586 -12.78 25.73 -12.36
CA THR A 586 -11.82 26.77 -11.93
C THR A 586 -10.86 26.14 -10.92
N PHE A 587 -9.58 26.45 -11.05
CA PHE A 587 -8.56 25.96 -10.13
C PHE A 587 -7.49 27.03 -9.90
N PHE A 588 -6.70 26.82 -8.85
CA PHE A 588 -5.50 27.57 -8.56
C PHE A 588 -4.29 26.69 -8.86
N ILE A 589 -3.21 27.29 -9.36
CA ILE A 589 -1.93 26.61 -9.58
C ILE A 589 -0.80 27.51 -9.05
N ASP A 590 0.23 26.92 -8.47
CA ASP A 590 1.38 27.69 -7.98
C ASP A 590 1.99 28.47 -9.17
N LYS A 591 2.31 29.74 -8.90
CA LYS A 591 2.91 30.65 -9.88
C LYS A 591 4.28 30.18 -10.34
N LEU A 592 5.02 29.53 -9.44
CA LEU A 592 6.40 29.07 -9.59
C LEU A 592 6.49 27.59 -9.19
N GLU A 593 7.57 26.91 -9.59
CA GLU A 593 7.91 25.58 -9.11
C GLU A 593 8.22 25.58 -7.60
N VAL A 594 8.00 24.45 -6.93
CA VAL A 594 8.37 24.28 -5.52
C VAL A 594 9.88 24.35 -5.37
N THR A 595 10.36 25.16 -4.44
CA THR A 595 11.79 25.38 -4.21
C THR A 595 12.44 24.34 -3.30
N VAL A 596 13.76 24.22 -3.38
CA VAL A 596 14.55 23.37 -2.47
C VAL A 596 14.32 23.76 -1.00
N ALA A 597 14.26 25.06 -0.69
CA ALA A 597 13.98 25.54 0.67
C ALA A 597 12.60 25.11 1.17
N GLN A 598 11.58 25.21 0.31
CA GLN A 598 10.22 24.77 0.63
C GLN A 598 10.17 23.26 0.88
N TYR A 599 10.81 22.45 0.05
CA TYR A 599 10.84 20.99 0.22
C TYR A 599 11.64 20.55 1.46
N ALA A 600 12.74 21.25 1.79
CA ALA A 600 13.48 21.02 3.04
C ALA A 600 12.58 21.25 4.27
N ARG A 601 11.79 22.34 4.29
CA ARG A 601 10.81 22.60 5.36
C ARG A 601 9.78 21.47 5.46
N PHE A 602 9.32 20.93 4.33
CA PHE A 602 8.42 19.78 4.31
C PHE A 602 9.06 18.54 4.93
N LEU A 603 10.27 18.14 4.51
CA LEU A 603 10.95 16.96 5.07
C LEU A 603 11.18 17.11 6.58
N ASN A 604 11.50 18.31 7.05
CA ASN A 604 11.63 18.61 8.47
C ASN A 604 10.29 18.59 9.23
N HIS A 605 9.19 18.91 8.54
CA HIS A 605 7.85 18.83 9.11
C HIS A 605 7.38 17.38 9.25
N VAL A 606 7.48 16.58 8.19
CA VAL A 606 6.99 15.21 8.19
C VAL A 606 7.95 14.21 8.85
N GLN A 607 9.25 14.53 8.93
CA GLN A 607 10.29 13.64 9.48
C GLN A 607 10.29 12.24 8.84
N LEU A 608 9.90 12.19 7.56
CA LEU A 608 9.78 11.00 6.75
C LEU A 608 10.40 11.28 5.40
N THR A 609 11.11 10.29 4.88
CA THR A 609 11.69 10.32 3.53
C THR A 609 11.09 9.27 2.61
N ALA A 610 10.10 8.52 3.11
CA ALA A 610 9.32 7.55 2.37
C ALA A 610 7.93 7.44 3.00
N ASP A 611 6.97 6.94 2.23
CA ASP A 611 5.65 6.62 2.78
C ASP A 611 5.61 5.26 3.50
N ARG A 612 4.43 4.89 4.03
CA ARG A 612 4.20 3.64 4.75
C ARG A 612 4.45 2.38 3.90
N ALA A 613 4.43 2.50 2.58
CA ALA A 613 4.69 1.40 1.66
C ALA A 613 6.19 1.32 1.30
N GLY A 614 7.05 2.15 1.90
CA GLY A 614 8.48 2.18 1.63
C GLY A 614 8.83 2.89 0.32
N ARG A 615 7.94 3.72 -0.23
CA ARG A 615 8.19 4.47 -1.47
C ARG A 615 8.87 5.79 -1.13
N ASP A 616 10.11 5.94 -1.59
CA ASP A 616 10.95 7.09 -1.28
C ASP A 616 10.36 8.40 -1.83
N TYR A 617 10.52 9.48 -1.08
CA TYR A 617 10.12 10.85 -1.47
C TYR A 617 11.19 11.55 -2.29
N LEU A 618 12.44 11.16 -2.12
CA LEU A 618 13.60 11.77 -2.74
C LEU A 618 14.70 10.74 -2.88
N LYS A 619 15.67 11.04 -3.74
CA LYS A 619 16.90 10.26 -3.81
C LYS A 619 17.71 10.43 -2.51
N LEU A 620 17.74 9.38 -1.68
CA LEU A 620 18.40 9.38 -0.37
C LEU A 620 19.94 9.38 -0.47
N ASP A 621 20.51 8.64 -1.43
CA ASP A 621 21.96 8.55 -1.61
C ASP A 621 22.51 9.75 -2.37
N GLY A 622 23.05 10.72 -1.63
CA GLY A 622 23.77 11.87 -2.18
C GLY A 622 22.87 12.84 -2.95
N HIS A 623 21.74 13.26 -2.35
CA HIS A 623 20.80 14.21 -2.95
C HIS A 623 21.54 15.45 -3.50
N PRO A 624 21.30 15.87 -4.75
CA PRO A 624 22.10 16.92 -5.38
C PRO A 624 21.90 18.29 -4.74
N GLN A 625 20.71 18.58 -4.20
CA GLN A 625 20.31 19.91 -3.74
C GLN A 625 20.10 20.04 -2.22
N LEU A 626 19.99 18.91 -1.52
CA LEU A 626 19.64 18.86 -0.10
C LEU A 626 20.74 18.13 0.66
N GLU A 627 20.91 18.50 1.91
CA GLU A 627 21.79 17.82 2.86
C GLU A 627 21.12 17.73 4.22
N LEU A 628 21.50 16.70 4.98
CA LEU A 628 21.05 16.49 6.35
C LEU A 628 22.20 16.88 7.28
N MET A 629 22.06 17.99 8.01
CA MET A 629 23.02 18.44 9.02
C MET A 629 22.36 18.45 10.40
N ASP A 630 22.98 17.77 11.36
CA ASP A 630 22.46 17.65 12.74
C ASP A 630 20.98 17.21 12.82
N GLY A 631 20.57 16.31 11.91
CA GLY A 631 19.20 15.81 11.83
C GLY A 631 18.19 16.77 11.19
N VAL A 632 18.65 17.88 10.60
CA VAL A 632 17.81 18.88 9.92
C VAL A 632 18.14 18.91 8.43
N TRP A 633 17.12 18.75 7.60
CA TRP A 633 17.24 18.92 6.15
C TRP A 633 17.39 20.39 5.81
N GLN A 634 18.39 20.72 5.00
CA GLN A 634 18.58 22.08 4.52
C GLN A 634 19.02 22.10 3.04
N PRO A 635 18.73 23.19 2.31
CA PRO A 635 19.31 23.40 1.00
C PRO A 635 20.83 23.47 1.11
N LYS A 636 21.53 22.86 0.15
CA LYS A 636 22.95 23.10 -0.02
C LYS A 636 23.21 24.58 -0.34
N PRO A 637 24.40 25.13 -0.02
CA PRO A 637 24.71 26.54 -0.21
C PRO A 637 24.36 27.06 -1.63
N GLY A 638 23.53 28.11 -1.69
CA GLY A 638 23.12 28.76 -2.94
C GLY A 638 22.03 28.04 -3.74
N MET A 639 21.43 26.97 -3.21
CA MET A 639 20.41 26.19 -3.91
C MET A 639 18.98 26.43 -3.40
N ASP A 640 18.80 27.29 -2.39
CA ASP A 640 17.54 27.55 -1.69
C ASP A 640 16.40 27.97 -2.62
N ARG A 641 16.70 28.79 -3.64
CA ARG A 641 15.73 29.29 -4.62
C ARG A 641 15.61 28.47 -5.90
N LEU A 642 16.37 27.39 -6.05
CA LEU A 642 16.23 26.51 -7.21
C LEU A 642 14.92 25.71 -7.09
N PRO A 643 14.29 25.31 -8.22
CA PRO A 643 13.23 24.31 -8.16
C PRO A 643 13.80 23.01 -7.59
N VAL A 644 13.05 22.36 -6.70
CA VAL A 644 13.44 21.05 -6.18
C VAL A 644 13.33 20.00 -7.30
N THR A 645 14.37 19.22 -7.50
CA THR A 645 14.42 18.09 -8.43
C THR A 645 15.00 16.86 -7.74
N SER A 646 15.09 15.72 -8.44
CA SER A 646 15.47 14.42 -7.82
C SER A 646 14.52 13.97 -6.71
N VAL A 647 13.25 14.34 -6.85
CA VAL A 647 12.13 13.91 -6.03
C VAL A 647 11.23 12.95 -6.83
N SER A 648 10.67 11.97 -6.13
CA SER A 648 9.71 11.04 -6.74
C SER A 648 8.34 11.70 -6.87
N TRP A 649 7.47 11.10 -7.68
CA TRP A 649 6.06 11.52 -7.74
C TRP A 649 5.38 11.35 -6.38
N TYR A 650 5.75 10.34 -5.60
CA TYR A 650 5.20 10.14 -4.25
C TYR A 650 5.63 11.24 -3.27
N GLY A 651 6.88 11.70 -3.36
CA GLY A 651 7.38 12.83 -2.57
C GLY A 651 6.66 14.13 -2.93
N ALA A 652 6.49 14.40 -4.23
CA ALA A 652 5.72 15.52 -4.72
C ALA A 652 4.24 15.46 -4.26
N LEU A 653 3.62 14.29 -4.34
CA LEU A 653 2.24 14.07 -3.88
C LEU A 653 2.12 14.26 -2.36
N ALA A 654 3.06 13.73 -1.56
CA ALA A 654 3.08 13.90 -0.12
C ALA A 654 3.24 15.37 0.29
N TYR A 655 4.11 16.11 -0.40
CA TYR A 655 4.27 17.55 -0.23
C TYR A 655 2.95 18.29 -0.47
N THR A 656 2.31 18.05 -1.63
CA THR A 656 1.05 18.75 -1.97
C THR A 656 -0.06 18.43 -0.97
N ARG A 657 -0.17 17.18 -0.52
CA ARG A 657 -1.16 16.76 0.49
C ARG A 657 -0.93 17.41 1.85
N ALA A 658 0.31 17.59 2.27
CA ALA A 658 0.64 18.27 3.53
C ALA A 658 0.13 19.72 3.56
N LEU A 659 0.00 20.37 2.40
CA LEU A 659 -0.53 21.72 2.23
C LEU A 659 -2.06 21.77 2.03
N GLY A 660 -2.75 20.62 2.00
CA GLY A 660 -4.14 20.55 1.54
C GLY A 660 -4.31 20.94 0.06
N LYS A 661 -3.23 20.82 -0.72
CA LYS A 661 -3.18 21.00 -2.18
C LYS A 661 -3.12 19.61 -2.86
N ARG A 662 -2.89 19.59 -4.17
CA ARG A 662 -2.62 18.39 -4.98
C ARG A 662 -1.61 18.71 -6.08
N LEU A 663 -1.13 17.69 -6.78
CA LEU A 663 -0.46 17.92 -8.06
C LEU A 663 -1.48 18.39 -9.11
N PRO A 664 -1.08 19.25 -10.07
CA PRO A 664 -1.93 19.59 -11.20
C PRO A 664 -2.17 18.33 -12.04
N THR A 665 -3.37 18.19 -12.60
CA THR A 665 -3.55 17.30 -13.75
C THR A 665 -2.77 17.86 -14.94
N GLU A 666 -2.44 17.01 -15.90
CA GLU A 666 -1.74 17.44 -17.10
C GLU A 666 -2.57 18.44 -17.94
N ALA A 667 -3.90 18.33 -17.89
CA ALA A 667 -4.81 19.23 -18.55
C ALA A 667 -4.85 20.60 -17.89
N GLU A 668 -4.88 20.64 -16.55
CA GLU A 668 -4.77 21.88 -15.79
C GLU A 668 -3.43 22.56 -16.03
N TRP A 669 -2.35 21.79 -16.00
CA TRP A 669 -1.00 22.28 -16.28
C TRP A 669 -0.93 22.90 -17.69
N GLU A 670 -1.45 22.19 -18.70
CA GLU A 670 -1.42 22.68 -20.07
C GLU A 670 -2.30 23.91 -20.29
N LYS A 671 -3.51 23.92 -19.70
CA LYS A 671 -4.38 25.10 -19.75
C LYS A 671 -3.71 26.28 -19.08
N ALA A 672 -3.06 26.10 -17.93
CA ALA A 672 -2.31 27.14 -17.23
C ALA A 672 -1.15 27.68 -18.08
N ALA A 673 -0.51 26.84 -18.88
CA ALA A 673 0.55 27.23 -19.81
C ALA A 673 0.01 27.95 -21.05
N ARG A 674 -0.97 27.37 -21.74
CA ARG A 674 -1.33 27.74 -23.12
C ARG A 674 -2.59 28.61 -23.23
N GLY A 675 -3.36 28.73 -22.15
CA GLY A 675 -4.67 29.38 -22.19
C GLY A 675 -5.74 28.54 -22.89
N ALA A 676 -6.99 29.02 -22.85
CA ALA A 676 -8.13 28.32 -23.45
C ALA A 676 -7.98 28.11 -24.98
N SER A 677 -7.33 29.06 -25.66
CA SER A 677 -7.12 29.04 -27.11
C SER A 677 -5.91 28.22 -27.57
N GLY A 678 -5.12 27.64 -26.65
CA GLY A 678 -4.02 26.75 -27.00
C GLY A 678 -2.79 27.42 -27.63
N LEU A 679 -2.25 28.49 -27.03
CA LEU A 679 -0.99 29.12 -27.48
C LEU A 679 0.18 28.12 -27.55
N THR A 680 1.10 28.29 -28.50
CA THR A 680 2.27 27.40 -28.64
C THR A 680 3.18 27.42 -27.41
N TYR A 681 3.44 28.61 -26.88
CA TYR A 681 4.21 28.86 -25.67
C TYR A 681 3.41 29.76 -24.72
N PRO A 682 3.75 29.80 -23.41
CA PRO A 682 3.04 30.64 -22.45
C PRO A 682 2.97 32.12 -22.84
N TRP A 683 4.02 32.61 -23.49
CA TRP A 683 4.16 34.00 -23.94
C TRP A 683 3.70 34.26 -25.38
N GLY A 684 3.20 33.26 -26.11
CA GLY A 684 2.69 33.45 -27.48
C GLY A 684 2.99 32.30 -28.46
N SER A 685 2.88 32.60 -29.76
CA SER A 685 2.97 31.60 -30.83
C SER A 685 4.39 31.27 -31.31
N SER A 686 5.39 32.05 -30.89
CA SER A 686 6.77 31.95 -31.40
C SER A 686 7.79 31.90 -30.27
N TRP A 687 8.83 31.08 -30.47
CA TRP A 687 9.96 31.01 -29.55
C TRP A 687 10.60 32.39 -29.40
N THR A 688 10.84 32.81 -28.16
CA THR A 688 11.54 34.06 -27.86
C THR A 688 12.68 33.74 -26.89
N PRO A 689 13.95 33.91 -27.30
CA PRO A 689 15.11 33.66 -26.43
C PRO A 689 15.02 34.45 -25.11
N GLY A 690 15.54 33.88 -24.02
CA GLY A 690 15.54 34.51 -22.70
C GLY A 690 14.18 34.53 -22.00
N ARG A 691 13.21 33.73 -22.45
CA ARG A 691 11.91 33.52 -21.77
C ARG A 691 11.76 32.14 -21.12
N ALA A 692 12.75 31.28 -21.23
CA ALA A 692 12.78 29.95 -20.63
C ALA A 692 14.24 29.57 -20.37
N ASN A 693 14.48 28.63 -19.46
CA ASN A 693 15.81 28.05 -19.23
C ASN A 693 15.92 26.71 -19.94
N VAL A 694 16.68 26.63 -21.04
CA VAL A 694 16.83 25.41 -21.88
C VAL A 694 18.29 25.17 -22.26
N ALA A 695 18.60 24.02 -22.87
CA ALA A 695 19.99 23.56 -23.09
C ALA A 695 20.84 24.44 -24.02
N THR A 696 20.26 25.42 -24.71
CA THR A 696 20.94 26.28 -25.69
C THR A 696 20.56 27.75 -25.53
N GLY A 697 21.53 28.60 -25.16
CA GLY A 697 21.44 30.07 -25.32
C GLY A 697 21.10 30.89 -24.07
N ASP A 698 21.00 30.28 -22.89
CA ASP A 698 20.65 30.96 -21.63
C ASP A 698 21.85 31.07 -20.67
N PRO A 699 21.86 32.03 -19.72
CA PRO A 699 23.01 32.31 -18.85
C PRO A 699 23.28 31.24 -17.76
N HIS A 700 22.43 30.20 -17.65
CA HIS A 700 22.52 29.18 -16.61
C HIS A 700 22.97 27.84 -17.20
N SER A 701 24.02 27.24 -16.62
CA SER A 701 24.53 25.91 -16.99
C SER A 701 23.73 24.74 -16.37
N GLY A 702 22.63 25.06 -15.69
CA GLY A 702 21.83 24.15 -14.87
C GLY A 702 20.47 24.77 -14.56
N LEU A 703 19.87 24.35 -13.43
CA LEU A 703 18.66 24.99 -12.91
C LEU A 703 18.91 26.47 -12.61
N ALA A 704 17.90 27.29 -12.88
CA ALA A 704 17.87 28.70 -12.53
C ALA A 704 16.97 28.90 -11.29
N PRO A 705 17.22 29.93 -10.47
CA PRO A 705 16.30 30.31 -9.41
C PRO A 705 14.89 30.55 -9.97
N VAL A 706 13.87 30.07 -9.27
CA VAL A 706 12.47 30.27 -9.69
C VAL A 706 12.16 31.77 -9.86
N GLY A 707 11.47 32.10 -10.94
CA GLY A 707 11.06 33.44 -11.33
C GLY A 707 12.14 34.26 -12.03
N SER A 708 13.28 33.67 -12.41
CA SER A 708 14.36 34.39 -13.12
C SER A 708 13.95 34.89 -14.50
N PHE A 709 12.92 34.30 -15.11
CA PHE A 709 12.44 34.64 -16.44
C PHE A 709 11.10 35.38 -16.34
N GLY A 710 11.06 36.58 -15.75
CA GLY A 710 9.80 37.31 -15.52
C GLY A 710 8.92 37.57 -16.76
N SER A 711 9.48 37.49 -17.97
CA SER A 711 8.76 37.57 -19.26
C SER A 711 8.23 36.23 -19.78
N SER A 712 8.39 35.14 -19.00
CA SER A 712 7.91 33.78 -19.30
C SER A 712 6.42 33.58 -18.99
N ALA A 713 5.77 34.59 -18.41
CA ALA A 713 4.41 34.48 -17.86
C ALA A 713 3.40 33.97 -18.90
N SER A 714 2.57 33.02 -18.46
CA SER A 714 1.35 32.65 -19.18
C SER A 714 0.27 33.73 -19.06
N LEU A 715 -0.83 33.58 -19.80
CA LEU A 715 -2.00 34.46 -19.71
C LEU A 715 -2.60 34.57 -18.30
N TYR A 716 -2.34 33.58 -17.43
CA TYR A 716 -2.80 33.57 -16.04
C TYR A 716 -1.73 34.03 -15.04
N GLY A 717 -0.52 34.36 -15.52
CA GLY A 717 0.59 34.81 -14.69
C GLY A 717 1.50 33.71 -14.15
N CYS A 718 1.34 32.45 -14.55
CA CYS A 718 2.26 31.37 -14.21
C CYS A 718 3.61 31.60 -14.90
N LEU A 719 4.71 31.48 -14.14
CA LEU A 719 6.07 31.57 -14.66
C LEU A 719 6.70 30.18 -14.77
N ASP A 720 7.75 30.11 -15.58
CA ASP A 720 8.68 28.98 -15.68
C ASP A 720 8.02 27.65 -16.08
N LEU A 721 6.86 27.72 -16.77
CA LEU A 721 6.18 26.53 -17.30
C LEU A 721 6.90 25.88 -18.49
N VAL A 722 7.93 26.52 -19.05
CA VAL A 722 8.73 25.95 -20.14
C VAL A 722 10.21 26.00 -19.75
N GLY A 723 10.86 24.84 -19.76
CA GLY A 723 12.26 24.70 -19.33
C GLY A 723 12.42 24.70 -17.82
N ASN A 724 13.62 25.04 -17.35
CA ASN A 724 14.02 24.97 -15.94
C ASN A 724 13.90 23.55 -15.37
N ALA A 725 12.81 23.21 -14.67
CA ALA A 725 12.52 21.84 -14.25
C ALA A 725 11.29 21.31 -14.99
N ALA A 726 11.37 20.08 -15.49
CA ALA A 726 10.18 19.39 -15.96
C ALA A 726 9.30 19.04 -14.75
N GLU A 727 7.98 19.03 -14.89
CA GLU A 727 7.10 19.03 -13.72
C GLU A 727 6.22 17.78 -13.67
N TRP A 728 6.28 17.05 -12.56
CA TRP A 728 5.34 15.99 -12.25
C TRP A 728 3.90 16.50 -12.26
N THR A 729 3.02 15.75 -12.92
CA THR A 729 1.57 15.93 -12.84
C THR A 729 0.93 14.75 -12.12
N ASN A 730 -0.32 14.94 -11.69
CA ASN A 730 -1.12 13.87 -11.11
C ASN A 730 -1.46 12.78 -12.16
N THR A 731 -1.53 13.17 -13.43
CA THR A 731 -2.08 12.32 -14.49
C THR A 731 -1.20 11.10 -14.77
N ARG A 732 -1.81 9.92 -14.66
CA ARG A 732 -1.28 8.69 -15.24
C ARG A 732 -1.33 8.81 -16.76
N TYR A 733 -0.22 8.50 -17.41
CA TYR A 733 -0.14 8.55 -18.86
C TYR A 733 -1.17 7.62 -19.50
N LYS A 734 -1.98 8.21 -20.38
CA LYS A 734 -2.86 7.52 -21.30
C LYS A 734 -2.78 8.18 -22.68
N PRO A 735 -2.80 7.39 -23.77
CA PRO A 735 -2.93 7.94 -25.11
C PRO A 735 -4.23 8.74 -25.25
N ILE A 736 -4.15 9.89 -25.92
CA ILE A 736 -5.32 10.70 -26.25
C ILE A 736 -5.72 10.36 -27.69
N GLN A 737 -6.95 9.89 -27.90
CA GLN A 737 -7.42 9.49 -29.23
C GLN A 737 -7.77 10.71 -30.11
N TRP A 738 -7.49 10.61 -31.41
CA TRP A 738 -7.78 11.68 -32.38
C TRP A 738 -9.29 11.95 -32.47
N GLY A 739 -9.68 13.22 -32.24
CA GLY A 739 -11.07 13.66 -32.22
C GLY A 739 -11.83 13.36 -30.93
N ALA A 740 -11.19 12.76 -29.91
CA ALA A 740 -11.81 12.53 -28.62
C ALA A 740 -11.84 13.80 -27.75
N PHE A 741 -12.67 13.78 -26.69
CA PHE A 741 -12.62 14.78 -25.63
C PHE A 741 -11.60 14.34 -24.57
N TYR A 742 -10.88 15.30 -23.97
CA TYR A 742 -10.09 15.00 -22.78
C TYR A 742 -11.06 14.70 -21.62
N ASP A 743 -11.03 13.45 -21.15
CA ASP A 743 -11.85 12.98 -20.05
C ASP A 743 -11.02 12.93 -18.75
N PRO A 744 -11.24 13.87 -17.80
CA PRO A 744 -10.56 13.84 -16.50
C PRO A 744 -11.02 12.69 -15.61
N ASP A 745 -12.19 12.10 -15.87
CA ASP A 745 -12.86 11.11 -15.01
C ASP A 745 -12.60 9.66 -15.43
N ASP A 746 -11.80 9.43 -16.49
CA ASP A 746 -11.47 8.09 -16.97
C ASP A 746 -10.54 7.30 -16.02
N GLY A 747 -10.30 7.83 -14.82
CA GLY A 747 -9.42 7.28 -13.79
C GLY A 747 -7.94 7.59 -14.00
N ARG A 748 -7.54 8.40 -15.00
CA ARG A 748 -6.14 8.85 -15.17
C ARG A 748 -5.65 9.70 -14.00
N GLU A 749 -6.55 10.36 -13.29
CA GLU A 749 -6.24 11.18 -12.12
C GLU A 749 -6.26 10.40 -10.80
N ASP A 750 -6.51 9.09 -10.85
CA ASP A 750 -6.47 8.26 -9.65
C ASP A 750 -5.03 8.06 -9.14
N THR A 751 -4.79 8.51 -7.91
CA THR A 751 -3.50 8.39 -7.23
C THR A 751 -3.21 6.98 -6.69
N GLY A 752 -4.24 6.14 -6.53
CA GLY A 752 -4.13 4.77 -6.03
C GLY A 752 -3.82 3.74 -7.12
N VAL A 753 -4.00 4.10 -8.39
CA VAL A 753 -3.75 3.20 -9.53
C VAL A 753 -2.28 3.29 -9.98
N PRO A 754 -1.55 2.17 -10.08
CA PRO A 754 -0.18 2.16 -10.60
C PRO A 754 -0.08 2.63 -12.05
N GLY A 755 1.08 3.16 -12.43
CA GLY A 755 1.40 3.50 -13.81
C GLY A 755 2.29 4.74 -13.92
N ASN A 756 2.89 4.91 -15.10
CA ASN A 756 3.76 6.04 -15.38
C ASN A 756 2.99 7.36 -15.27
N ARG A 757 3.61 8.38 -14.68
CA ARG A 757 3.02 9.70 -14.48
C ARG A 757 3.58 10.67 -15.52
N VAL A 758 2.71 11.50 -16.07
CA VAL A 758 3.09 12.50 -17.08
C VAL A 758 3.91 13.60 -16.41
N VAL A 759 4.98 14.02 -17.07
CA VAL A 759 5.74 15.23 -16.74
C VAL A 759 5.64 16.24 -17.87
N ARG A 760 5.64 17.53 -17.54
CA ARG A 760 5.37 18.63 -18.48
C ARG A 760 6.47 19.69 -18.52
N GLY A 761 6.43 20.57 -19.52
CA GLY A 761 7.25 21.79 -19.63
C GLY A 761 8.65 21.62 -20.22
N GLY A 762 9.25 20.44 -20.07
CA GLY A 762 10.67 20.24 -20.40
C GLY A 762 11.57 20.87 -19.34
N SER A 763 12.89 20.73 -19.49
CA SER A 763 13.84 21.17 -18.47
C SER A 763 14.99 21.98 -19.07
N PHE A 764 15.91 22.45 -18.21
CA PHE A 764 17.17 23.09 -18.61
C PHE A 764 18.04 22.20 -19.53
N ARG A 765 17.75 20.90 -19.65
CA ARG A 765 18.43 19.96 -20.57
C ARG A 765 17.69 19.76 -21.89
N SER A 766 16.45 20.21 -21.99
CA SER A 766 15.66 20.10 -23.20
C SER A 766 16.15 21.10 -24.24
N ARG A 767 16.11 20.72 -25.53
CA ARG A 767 16.26 21.70 -26.61
C ARG A 767 15.02 22.60 -26.69
N PRO A 768 15.11 23.82 -27.23
CA PRO A 768 13.95 24.71 -27.40
C PRO A 768 12.75 24.05 -28.10
N GLU A 769 12.99 23.18 -29.09
CA GLU A 769 11.98 22.42 -29.82
C GLU A 769 11.41 21.20 -29.06
N GLU A 770 11.96 20.90 -27.88
CA GLU A 770 11.55 19.84 -26.97
C GLU A 770 10.88 20.38 -25.69
N ALA A 771 11.24 21.59 -25.27
CA ALA A 771 10.59 22.32 -24.19
C ALA A 771 9.31 22.99 -24.70
N THR A 772 8.24 22.21 -24.85
CA THR A 772 6.92 22.73 -25.22
C THR A 772 5.85 22.29 -24.24
N PRO A 773 4.79 23.09 -24.03
CA PRO A 773 3.70 22.73 -23.13
C PRO A 773 2.95 21.45 -23.52
N VAL A 774 3.02 21.03 -24.79
CA VAL A 774 2.26 19.89 -25.34
C VAL A 774 2.98 18.55 -25.22
N ARG A 775 4.27 18.55 -24.90
CA ARG A 775 5.03 17.31 -24.75
C ARG A 775 4.59 16.58 -23.48
N ARG A 776 4.44 15.25 -23.57
CA ARG A 776 3.94 14.38 -22.49
C ARG A 776 4.90 13.23 -22.15
N PRO A 777 6.20 13.48 -21.93
CA PRO A 777 7.08 12.45 -21.39
C PRO A 777 6.49 11.91 -20.08
N HIS A 778 6.73 10.64 -19.79
CA HIS A 778 6.16 10.00 -18.64
C HIS A 778 7.13 8.97 -18.09
N TYR A 779 7.16 8.85 -16.76
CA TYR A 779 8.14 8.05 -16.05
C TYR A 779 7.47 7.26 -14.92
N PRO A 780 8.08 6.15 -14.47
CA PRO A 780 7.64 5.46 -13.27
C PRO A 780 7.59 6.43 -12.08
N PRO A 781 6.55 6.40 -11.23
CA PRO A 781 6.37 7.36 -10.14
C PRO A 781 7.47 7.32 -9.07
N GLU A 782 8.24 6.24 -8.99
CA GLU A 782 9.41 6.06 -8.12
C GLU A 782 10.66 6.81 -8.62
N SER A 783 10.66 7.25 -9.89
CA SER A 783 11.83 7.86 -10.51
C SER A 783 12.20 9.19 -9.85
N CYS A 784 13.47 9.36 -9.49
CA CYS A 784 14.01 10.60 -8.93
C CYS A 784 14.98 11.25 -9.93
N LEU A 785 14.45 11.78 -11.04
CA LEU A 785 15.26 12.34 -12.14
C LEU A 785 15.84 13.71 -11.78
N ALA A 786 17.06 13.99 -12.24
CA ALA A 786 17.82 15.19 -11.87
C ALA A 786 17.20 16.50 -12.38
N GLU A 787 16.34 16.41 -13.39
CA GLU A 787 15.69 17.53 -14.06
C GLU A 787 14.17 17.59 -13.85
N VAL A 788 13.60 16.70 -13.04
CA VAL A 788 12.16 16.65 -12.77
C VAL A 788 11.87 17.13 -11.35
N GLY A 789 11.07 18.18 -11.27
CA GLY A 789 10.47 18.76 -10.07
C GLY A 789 8.95 18.76 -10.15
N PHE A 790 8.29 19.72 -9.51
CA PHE A 790 6.83 19.85 -9.53
C PHE A 790 6.37 21.22 -9.06
N ARG A 791 5.07 21.49 -9.27
CA ARG A 791 4.33 22.59 -8.66
C ARG A 791 2.98 22.10 -8.13
N CYS A 792 2.32 22.86 -7.26
CA CYS A 792 1.02 22.46 -6.71
C CYS A 792 -0.15 23.07 -7.47
N ALA A 793 -1.31 22.44 -7.34
CA ALA A 793 -2.62 22.94 -7.73
C ALA A 793 -3.64 22.75 -6.60
N LYS A 794 -4.73 23.51 -6.64
CA LYS A 794 -5.83 23.45 -5.68
C LYS A 794 -7.15 23.71 -6.40
N SER A 795 -8.17 22.93 -6.11
CA SER A 795 -9.52 23.21 -6.62
C SER A 795 -10.05 24.54 -6.03
N ALA A 796 -10.91 25.24 -6.78
CA ALA A 796 -11.45 26.52 -6.32
C ALA A 796 -12.68 26.41 -5.39
N ASP A 797 -13.16 25.18 -5.17
CA ASP A 797 -14.35 24.85 -4.37
C ASP A 797 -14.08 24.79 -2.86
#